data_AF-A0AAV2Z6P7-F1
#
_entry.id   AF-A0AAV2Z6P7-F1
#
_cell.length_a   1.000
_cell.length_b   1.000
_cell.length_c   1.000
_cell.angle_alpha   90.00
_cell.angle_beta   90.00
_cell.angle_gamma   90.00
#
_symmetry.space_group_name_H-M   'P 1'
#
loop_
_entity.id
_entity.type
_entity.pdbx_description
1 polymer ?
#
loop_
_entity_poly.entity_id
_entity_poly.type
_entity_poly.pdbx_seq_one_letter_code
_entity_poly.pdbx_strand_id
1 'polypeptide(L)'
;MVRVAVVGCAHGLLDDIYATIQYINEMDPSRPIQLLLCCGDFECMRNSKDLATLACPPKYRAMHAFHRYYSQAKRAPVLTVFVGGNHEASNYLHELHYGGWVAPNMFYLGAAGVIRVGGLRIGGISGIYKQQDYTAGHYETMPYDNGTMRSIYHVRELEVYQLSHVQQQDKHKLNAFLSHDWPRGIEQYGDVQRLLRVKPFFQQEVQSNSLGSPAGEFLLFQLRPEHWFAAHLHVKFAAVVRHQQSAASTEKPSEDTNEGNDAPPQQEMTKFLALDKCLPKRDFLQVLDIPGDSEPVDDELKVMFDLEWLAILRATHHLASASKYAPRVPAEEMKIDASDIEWVRTRLTEFMTEKSITHKVEGEWLTDFVMTAPPHGQEASWSGIHGDGNPQTDMLLELLKLPHVFTSPFTGTAPIQAVADPNEIEIDDEDDNTKECNDNPSTTEQVVEAEDPNAIDLDDDLIYPENRGLCWAVVIMRSWVREASRRARMPSLGLPRIEYDVRFDRLDPALQRAWVQLDCDEETQTFLDSCTGGTMMESFASTVLGAFYSLTDVNGMLGRGQMFVLSKAQIQTLLHREQRVGDSLLDIGAGDGNVTASLASLVDRVTTTEVSAPMVRSLNQRGYNAIETCDLAHPNVQAQQPFEIISMLNVLDRADKPMTMLHQIREMLNPETGLFLLAVVLPFSAFVEVGTQRVAPSERLPMQGGLCANGDSFEAAASVLLRNVLQPAGFQLLQFSRVPYLCRGDMRQPYYVLSDAIFVLKVDPAFVKPPATST
;
A
#
# COMPACT_ATOMS: atom_id res chain seq x y z
N MET A 1 -32.68 -13.29 6.61
CA MET A 1 -31.42 -12.68 7.10
C MET A 1 -30.36 -12.95 6.04
N VAL A 2 -29.61 -11.93 5.66
CA VAL A 2 -28.47 -12.05 4.74
C VAL A 2 -27.21 -12.08 5.58
N ARG A 3 -26.32 -13.04 5.33
CA ARG A 3 -25.01 -13.10 6.00
C ARG A 3 -24.03 -12.21 5.26
N VAL A 4 -23.65 -11.10 5.89
CA VAL A 4 -22.85 -10.03 5.32
C VAL A 4 -21.47 -9.98 5.98
N ALA A 5 -20.41 -9.91 5.18
CA ALA A 5 -19.09 -9.49 5.64
C ALA A 5 -18.92 -8.00 5.38
N VAL A 6 -18.41 -7.25 6.34
CA VAL A 6 -18.07 -5.84 6.20
C VAL A 6 -16.56 -5.70 6.34
N VAL A 7 -15.94 -4.91 5.46
CA VAL A 7 -14.51 -4.61 5.46
C VAL A 7 -14.31 -3.09 5.57
N GLY A 8 -13.27 -2.70 6.31
CA GLY A 8 -12.76 -1.32 6.37
C GLY A 8 -12.06 -0.91 5.07
N CYS A 9 -10.82 -0.41 5.16
CA CYS A 9 -10.01 -0.07 3.98
C CYS A 9 -9.44 -1.33 3.32
N ALA A 10 -9.69 -1.54 2.02
CA ALA A 10 -9.21 -2.73 1.32
C ALA A 10 -7.75 -2.62 0.85
N HIS A 11 -7.31 -1.44 0.43
CA HIS A 11 -5.99 -1.15 -0.16
C HIS A 11 -5.56 -2.15 -1.24
N GLY A 12 -6.49 -2.50 -2.14
CA GLY A 12 -6.22 -3.45 -3.22
C GLY A 12 -5.99 -4.91 -2.80
N LEU A 13 -6.03 -5.24 -1.50
CA LEU A 13 -5.78 -6.58 -0.94
C LEU A 13 -7.00 -7.52 -1.07
N LEU A 14 -7.66 -7.47 -2.23
CA LEU A 14 -8.87 -8.25 -2.53
C LEU A 14 -8.64 -9.77 -2.41
N ASP A 15 -7.46 -10.25 -2.81
CA ASP A 15 -7.09 -11.67 -2.69
C ASP A 15 -7.12 -12.13 -1.23
N ASP A 16 -6.62 -11.32 -0.29
CA ASP A 16 -6.58 -11.65 1.14
C ASP A 16 -7.96 -11.57 1.79
N ILE A 17 -8.77 -10.57 1.39
CA ILE A 17 -10.16 -10.43 1.82
C ILE A 17 -10.96 -11.67 1.39
N TYR A 18 -10.89 -12.05 0.11
CA TYR A 18 -11.62 -13.20 -0.40
C TYR A 18 -11.12 -14.52 0.17
N ALA A 19 -9.81 -14.68 0.40
CA ALA A 19 -9.27 -15.85 1.09
C ALA A 19 -9.81 -15.95 2.53
N THR A 20 -9.94 -14.83 3.23
CA THR A 20 -10.54 -14.78 4.57
C THR A 20 -12.01 -15.18 4.56
N ILE A 21 -12.78 -14.67 3.60
CA ILE A 21 -14.20 -15.05 3.43
C ILE A 21 -14.34 -16.53 3.11
N GLN A 22 -13.51 -17.06 2.20
CA GLN A 22 -13.50 -18.48 1.87
C GLN A 22 -13.22 -19.33 3.12
N TYR A 23 -12.22 -18.96 3.93
CA TYR A 23 -11.91 -19.65 5.17
C TYR A 23 -13.09 -19.64 6.16
N ILE A 24 -13.80 -18.51 6.30
CA ILE A 24 -15.00 -18.43 7.14
C ILE A 24 -16.11 -19.35 6.61
N ASN A 25 -16.31 -19.39 5.29
CA ASN A 25 -17.30 -20.27 4.67
C ASN A 25 -16.95 -21.76 4.81
N GLU A 26 -15.66 -22.12 4.77
CA GLU A 26 -15.21 -23.48 5.07
C GLU A 26 -15.43 -23.88 6.55
N MET A 27 -15.38 -22.90 7.47
CA MET A 27 -15.65 -23.12 8.89
C MET A 27 -17.13 -23.27 9.22
N ASP A 28 -18.01 -22.61 8.46
CA ASP A 28 -19.46 -22.75 8.57
C ASP A 28 -20.14 -22.92 7.19
N PRO A 29 -20.01 -24.12 6.59
CA PRO A 29 -20.57 -24.39 5.26
C PRO A 29 -22.08 -24.30 5.21
N SER A 30 -22.75 -24.38 6.36
CA SER A 30 -24.21 -24.35 6.45
C SER A 30 -24.80 -22.95 6.22
N ARG A 31 -23.97 -21.91 6.36
CA ARG A 31 -24.37 -20.51 6.28
C ARG A 31 -23.24 -19.70 5.65
N PRO A 32 -22.94 -19.86 4.35
CA PRO A 32 -21.88 -19.08 3.72
C PRO A 32 -22.18 -17.57 3.78
N ILE A 33 -21.14 -16.75 3.80
CA ILE A 33 -21.23 -15.30 3.55
C ILE A 33 -21.74 -15.10 2.13
N GLN A 34 -22.79 -14.30 1.99
CA GLN A 34 -23.50 -14.06 0.73
C GLN A 34 -23.15 -12.72 0.09
N LEU A 35 -22.80 -11.72 0.92
CA LEU A 35 -22.54 -10.35 0.50
C LEU A 35 -21.30 -9.80 1.23
N LEU A 36 -20.44 -9.09 0.51
CA LEU A 36 -19.33 -8.31 1.04
C LEU A 36 -19.61 -6.82 0.85
N LEU A 37 -19.51 -6.03 1.91
CA LEU A 37 -19.56 -4.57 1.89
C LEU A 37 -18.18 -3.99 2.19
N CYS A 38 -17.61 -3.19 1.29
CA CYS A 38 -16.34 -2.50 1.50
C CYS A 38 -16.55 -1.00 1.67
N CYS A 39 -15.97 -0.43 2.72
CA CYS A 39 -16.17 0.98 3.10
C CYS A 39 -15.12 1.93 2.49
N GLY A 40 -14.57 1.63 1.32
CA GLY A 40 -13.60 2.49 0.63
C GLY A 40 -12.15 2.01 0.63
N ASP A 41 -11.30 2.83 0.01
CA ASP A 41 -9.94 2.49 -0.42
C ASP A 41 -9.91 1.11 -1.09
N PHE A 42 -10.79 0.93 -2.08
CA PHE A 42 -10.97 -0.33 -2.79
C PHE A 42 -9.84 -0.56 -3.80
N GLU A 43 -9.34 0.52 -4.42
CA GLU A 43 -8.22 0.53 -5.36
C GLU A 43 -8.47 -0.31 -6.63
N CYS A 44 -9.54 0.03 -7.37
CA CYS A 44 -9.95 -0.68 -8.58
C CYS A 44 -9.12 -0.34 -9.85
N MET A 45 -7.79 -0.44 -9.77
CA MET A 45 -6.88 -0.09 -10.87
C MET A 45 -6.97 -1.10 -12.04
N ARG A 46 -7.44 -0.67 -13.22
CA ARG A 46 -7.48 -1.53 -14.41
C ARG A 46 -6.09 -1.68 -15.03
N ASN A 47 -5.31 -0.59 -15.04
CA ASN A 47 -3.99 -0.48 -15.66
C ASN A 47 -3.16 0.67 -15.08
N SER A 48 -1.96 0.89 -15.64
CA SER A 48 -1.01 1.92 -15.16
C SER A 48 -1.52 3.36 -15.30
N LYS A 49 -2.47 3.64 -16.21
CA LYS A 49 -3.08 4.98 -16.32
C LYS A 49 -3.98 5.27 -15.13
N ASP A 50 -4.78 4.30 -14.70
CA ASP A 50 -5.59 4.44 -13.49
C ASP A 50 -4.68 4.61 -12.25
N LEU A 51 -3.62 3.80 -12.15
CA LEU A 51 -2.65 3.89 -11.03
C LEU A 51 -1.97 5.27 -10.95
N ALA A 52 -1.79 5.96 -12.08
CA ALA A 52 -1.22 7.30 -12.09
C ALA A 52 -2.14 8.35 -11.44
N THR A 53 -3.45 8.08 -11.39
CA THR A 53 -4.46 8.95 -10.75
C THR A 53 -4.62 8.72 -9.25
N LEU A 54 -3.94 7.70 -8.70
CA LEU A 54 -3.99 7.40 -7.28
C LEU A 54 -3.30 8.52 -6.47
N ALA A 55 -4.05 9.15 -5.58
CA ALA A 55 -3.57 10.20 -4.67
C ALA A 55 -2.72 9.63 -3.54
N CYS A 56 -1.52 9.16 -3.87
CA CYS A 56 -0.55 8.59 -2.95
C CYS A 56 0.86 8.79 -3.51
N PRO A 57 1.90 9.00 -2.65
CA PRO A 57 3.28 9.09 -3.10
C PRO A 57 3.67 7.93 -4.04
N PRO A 58 4.40 8.18 -5.15
CA PRO A 58 4.71 7.16 -6.16
C PRO A 58 5.34 5.87 -5.60
N LYS A 59 6.18 5.98 -4.57
CA LYS A 59 6.83 4.84 -3.90
C LYS A 59 5.88 3.84 -3.24
N TYR A 60 4.65 4.25 -2.93
CA TYR A 60 3.64 3.41 -2.27
C TYR A 60 2.56 2.93 -3.25
N ARG A 61 2.59 3.37 -4.51
CA ARG A 61 1.62 2.93 -5.52
C ARG A 61 1.90 1.50 -5.92
N ALA A 62 0.87 0.67 -5.92
CA ALA A 62 0.95 -0.71 -6.39
C ALA A 62 -0.30 -1.08 -7.19
N MET A 63 -0.13 -1.89 -8.24
CA MET A 63 -1.23 -2.33 -9.11
C MET A 63 -2.19 -3.31 -8.40
N HIS A 64 -1.70 -3.98 -7.36
CA HIS A 64 -2.42 -5.00 -6.60
C HIS A 64 -3.15 -6.03 -7.49
N ALA A 65 -4.27 -6.60 -7.02
CA ALA A 65 -4.93 -7.72 -7.67
C ALA A 65 -6.09 -7.35 -8.59
N PHE A 66 -6.63 -6.12 -8.49
CA PHE A 66 -7.90 -5.76 -9.13
C PHE A 66 -7.90 -5.97 -10.65
N HIS A 67 -6.83 -5.60 -11.35
CA HIS A 67 -6.73 -5.76 -12.81
C HIS A 67 -6.99 -7.22 -13.29
N ARG A 68 -6.74 -8.23 -12.44
CA ARG A 68 -7.05 -9.65 -12.73
C ARG A 68 -8.54 -9.98 -12.61
N TYR A 69 -9.27 -9.29 -11.73
CA TYR A 69 -10.73 -9.38 -11.64
C TYR A 69 -11.41 -8.64 -12.78
N TYR A 70 -10.90 -7.46 -13.12
CA TYR A 70 -11.36 -6.66 -14.26
C TYR A 70 -11.19 -7.42 -15.60
N SER A 71 -10.02 -8.03 -15.83
CA SER A 71 -9.76 -8.88 -17.01
C SER A 71 -10.43 -10.26 -16.96
N GLN A 72 -11.17 -10.57 -15.88
CA GLN A 72 -11.84 -11.85 -15.65
C GLN A 72 -10.90 -13.06 -15.55
N ALA A 73 -9.60 -12.84 -15.39
CA ALA A 73 -8.64 -13.89 -15.00
C ALA A 73 -8.93 -14.43 -13.59
N LYS A 74 -9.63 -13.65 -12.77
CA LYS A 74 -10.24 -14.04 -11.49
C LYS A 74 -11.70 -13.57 -11.45
N ARG A 75 -12.53 -14.23 -10.64
CA ARG A 75 -13.91 -13.83 -10.34
C ARG A 75 -14.07 -13.64 -8.83
N ALA A 76 -14.81 -12.62 -8.40
CA ALA A 76 -15.12 -12.45 -6.98
C ALA A 76 -16.00 -13.63 -6.51
N PRO A 77 -15.63 -14.35 -5.44
CA PRO A 77 -16.38 -15.52 -4.97
C PRO A 77 -17.70 -15.17 -4.27
N VAL A 78 -17.89 -13.89 -3.92
CA VAL A 78 -19.06 -13.36 -3.23
C VAL A 78 -19.43 -12.03 -3.88
N LEU A 79 -20.71 -11.68 -3.91
CA LEU A 79 -21.14 -10.38 -4.39
C LEU A 79 -20.53 -9.30 -3.50
N THR A 80 -19.81 -8.36 -4.11
CA THR A 80 -19.09 -7.29 -3.41
C THR A 80 -19.67 -5.94 -3.79
N VAL A 81 -20.16 -5.19 -2.81
CA VAL A 81 -20.64 -3.81 -2.97
C VAL A 81 -19.68 -2.88 -2.24
N PHE A 82 -19.30 -1.75 -2.84
CA PHE A 82 -18.39 -0.81 -2.20
C PHE A 82 -18.71 0.66 -2.51
N VAL A 83 -18.25 1.53 -1.60
CA VAL A 83 -18.07 2.98 -1.83
C VAL A 83 -16.59 3.27 -2.01
N GLY A 84 -16.24 4.39 -2.64
CA GLY A 84 -14.85 4.82 -2.81
C GLY A 84 -14.30 5.52 -1.55
N GLY A 85 -12.99 5.42 -1.34
CA GLY A 85 -12.24 6.20 -0.34
C GLY A 85 -11.41 7.32 -0.95
N ASN A 86 -10.25 7.60 -0.36
CA ASN A 86 -9.29 8.59 -0.87
C ASN A 86 -8.14 7.95 -1.69
N HIS A 87 -7.98 6.64 -1.62
CA HIS A 87 -7.07 5.87 -2.45
C HIS A 87 -7.85 5.07 -3.49
N GLU A 88 -8.15 5.70 -4.63
CA GLU A 88 -8.96 5.09 -5.67
C GLU A 88 -8.44 5.31 -7.08
N ALA A 89 -8.91 4.49 -8.02
CA ALA A 89 -8.86 4.76 -9.45
C ALA A 89 -9.90 5.83 -9.79
N SER A 90 -9.69 7.07 -9.33
CA SER A 90 -10.72 8.12 -9.37
C SER A 90 -11.23 8.41 -10.78
N ASN A 91 -10.37 8.28 -11.79
CA ASN A 91 -10.78 8.39 -13.19
C ASN A 91 -11.80 7.31 -13.58
N TYR A 92 -11.56 6.05 -13.18
CA TYR A 92 -12.48 4.95 -13.49
C TYR A 92 -13.79 5.06 -12.69
N LEU A 93 -13.71 5.36 -11.39
CA LEU A 93 -14.91 5.55 -10.56
C LEU A 93 -15.74 6.74 -11.03
N HIS A 94 -15.12 7.78 -11.58
CA HIS A 94 -15.82 8.93 -12.15
C HIS A 94 -16.61 8.55 -13.42
N GLU A 95 -16.13 7.61 -14.25
CA GLU A 95 -16.90 7.08 -15.38
C GLU A 95 -18.22 6.42 -14.90
N LEU A 96 -18.23 5.91 -13.66
CA LEU A 96 -19.34 5.23 -12.98
C LEU A 96 -19.92 6.08 -11.83
N HIS A 97 -19.99 7.40 -11.99
CA HIS A 97 -20.45 8.34 -10.96
C HIS A 97 -21.81 7.95 -10.33
N TYR A 98 -22.73 7.36 -11.11
CA TYR A 98 -24.05 6.93 -10.65
C TYR A 98 -24.12 5.45 -10.21
N GLY A 99 -22.96 4.79 -10.09
CA GLY A 99 -22.82 3.38 -9.75
C GLY A 99 -22.75 2.45 -10.96
N GLY A 100 -22.29 1.23 -10.73
CA GLY A 100 -22.20 0.18 -11.75
C GLY A 100 -21.16 -0.89 -11.45
N TRP A 101 -21.09 -1.89 -12.33
CA TRP A 101 -20.15 -3.00 -12.21
C TRP A 101 -18.73 -2.56 -12.61
N VAL A 102 -17.78 -2.70 -11.69
CA VAL A 102 -16.35 -2.44 -11.97
C VAL A 102 -15.60 -3.71 -12.41
N ALA A 103 -16.15 -4.87 -12.06
CA ALA A 103 -15.72 -6.20 -12.49
C ALA A 103 -16.91 -7.16 -12.27
N PRO A 104 -16.89 -8.39 -12.83
CA PRO A 104 -17.95 -9.34 -12.55
C PRO A 104 -18.08 -9.60 -11.05
N ASN A 105 -19.31 -9.47 -10.53
CA ASN A 105 -19.65 -9.66 -9.12
C ASN A 105 -19.07 -8.60 -8.16
N MET A 106 -18.61 -7.45 -8.68
CA MET A 106 -18.14 -6.29 -7.90
C MET A 106 -18.86 -5.00 -8.35
N PHE A 107 -19.64 -4.41 -7.47
CA PHE A 107 -20.52 -3.28 -7.75
C PHE A 107 -20.11 -2.03 -6.96
N TYR A 108 -19.84 -0.94 -7.67
CA TYR A 108 -19.60 0.38 -7.09
C TYR A 108 -20.93 1.11 -6.90
N LEU A 109 -21.18 1.68 -5.72
CA LEU A 109 -22.42 2.42 -5.43
C LEU A 109 -22.51 3.77 -6.17
N GLY A 110 -21.40 4.30 -6.67
CA GLY A 110 -21.33 5.65 -7.22
C GLY A 110 -20.76 6.66 -6.22
N ALA A 111 -20.70 7.93 -6.62
CA ALA A 111 -20.36 9.05 -5.72
C ALA A 111 -21.33 9.09 -4.51
N ALA A 112 -22.60 8.82 -4.78
CA ALA A 112 -23.59 8.37 -3.82
C ALA A 112 -24.60 7.44 -4.49
N GLY A 113 -25.22 6.55 -3.71
CA GLY A 113 -26.20 5.62 -4.25
C GLY A 113 -27.05 4.92 -3.20
N VAL A 114 -28.24 4.47 -3.60
CA VAL A 114 -29.03 3.50 -2.85
C VAL A 114 -29.45 2.37 -3.77
N ILE A 115 -29.22 1.13 -3.33
CA ILE A 115 -29.58 -0.10 -4.05
C ILE A 115 -30.30 -1.07 -3.13
N ARG A 116 -30.86 -2.13 -3.72
CA ARG A 116 -31.46 -3.25 -2.99
C ARG A 116 -30.74 -4.55 -3.34
N VAL A 117 -30.36 -5.34 -2.34
CA VAL A 117 -29.65 -6.62 -2.50
C VAL A 117 -30.17 -7.63 -1.50
N GLY A 118 -30.76 -8.73 -1.95
CA GLY A 118 -31.22 -9.81 -1.05
C GLY A 118 -32.21 -9.36 0.02
N GLY A 119 -33.09 -8.41 -0.30
CA GLY A 119 -34.02 -7.81 0.66
C GLY A 119 -33.40 -6.76 1.59
N LEU A 120 -32.11 -6.43 1.45
CA LEU A 120 -31.47 -5.32 2.14
C LEU A 120 -31.55 -4.05 1.28
N ARG A 121 -31.89 -2.92 1.90
CA ARG A 121 -31.76 -1.58 1.32
C ARG A 121 -30.46 -0.94 1.79
N ILE A 122 -29.53 -0.69 0.87
CA ILE A 122 -28.15 -0.28 1.16
C ILE A 122 -27.90 1.08 0.52
N GLY A 123 -27.62 2.08 1.34
CA GLY A 123 -27.17 3.40 0.88
C GLY A 123 -25.67 3.57 1.05
N GLY A 124 -25.08 4.56 0.37
CA GLY A 124 -23.72 4.96 0.65
C GLY A 124 -23.29 6.25 -0.02
N ILE A 125 -22.18 6.79 0.49
CA ILE A 125 -21.51 7.98 -0.02
C ILE A 125 -20.00 7.71 -0.11
N SER A 126 -19.42 8.02 -1.26
CA SER A 126 -17.99 7.79 -1.54
C SER A 126 -17.18 9.03 -1.20
N GLY A 127 -15.92 8.82 -0.82
CA GLY A 127 -14.94 9.89 -0.63
C GLY A 127 -14.77 10.35 0.81
N ILE A 128 -14.05 11.47 0.97
CA ILE A 128 -13.80 12.11 2.27
C ILE A 128 -14.26 13.56 2.26
N TYR A 129 -14.67 14.07 3.41
CA TYR A 129 -15.11 15.45 3.54
C TYR A 129 -13.93 16.43 3.58
N LYS A 130 -13.98 17.46 2.72
CA LYS A 130 -13.15 18.67 2.82
C LYS A 130 -14.00 19.92 2.60
N GLN A 131 -14.02 20.78 3.61
CA GLN A 131 -14.85 21.99 3.65
C GLN A 131 -14.68 22.90 2.42
N GLN A 132 -13.46 23.00 1.88
CA GLN A 132 -13.11 23.87 0.77
C GLN A 132 -13.70 23.43 -0.59
N ASP A 133 -13.94 22.13 -0.76
CA ASP A 133 -14.49 21.57 -2.01
C ASP A 133 -15.97 21.19 -1.89
N TYR A 134 -16.51 21.13 -0.65
CA TYR A 134 -17.86 20.66 -0.37
C TYR A 134 -18.95 21.34 -1.21
N THR A 135 -18.90 22.67 -1.39
CA THR A 135 -19.92 23.41 -2.16
C THR A 135 -19.60 23.55 -3.65
N ALA A 136 -18.54 22.91 -4.14
CA ALA A 136 -18.17 22.94 -5.55
C ALA A 136 -18.98 21.89 -6.34
N GLY A 137 -19.07 22.07 -7.65
CA GLY A 137 -19.42 20.98 -8.57
C GLY A 137 -18.26 19.99 -8.74
N HIS A 138 -18.46 18.99 -9.59
CA HIS A 138 -17.39 18.08 -10.05
C HIS A 138 -16.78 18.65 -11.32
N TYR A 139 -15.70 19.41 -11.17
CA TYR A 139 -15.04 20.17 -12.24
C TYR A 139 -13.76 19.51 -12.75
N GLU A 140 -13.35 18.42 -12.12
CA GLU A 140 -12.10 17.72 -12.37
C GLU A 140 -12.14 17.05 -13.75
N THR A 141 -11.10 17.31 -14.56
CA THR A 141 -10.95 16.72 -15.89
C THR A 141 -9.56 16.10 -16.04
N MET A 142 -9.49 15.00 -16.79
CA MET A 142 -8.20 14.37 -17.09
C MET A 142 -7.40 15.20 -18.11
N PRO A 143 -6.06 15.29 -17.97
CA PRO A 143 -5.24 14.71 -16.90
C PRO A 143 -5.34 15.49 -15.58
N TYR A 144 -5.42 14.78 -14.45
CA TYR A 144 -5.42 15.42 -13.13
C TYR A 144 -4.06 16.02 -12.77
N ASP A 145 -4.10 17.23 -12.21
CA ASP A 145 -3.00 17.79 -11.44
C ASP A 145 -3.06 17.34 -9.97
N ASN A 146 -2.10 17.76 -9.14
CA ASN A 146 -2.06 17.39 -7.73
C ASN A 146 -3.30 17.83 -6.92
N GLY A 147 -3.97 18.92 -7.33
CA GLY A 147 -5.16 19.42 -6.64
C GLY A 147 -6.40 18.63 -7.01
N THR A 148 -6.66 18.50 -8.31
CA THR A 148 -7.79 17.75 -8.89
C THR A 148 -7.72 16.25 -8.61
N MET A 149 -6.51 15.68 -8.53
CA MET A 149 -6.31 14.30 -8.08
C MET A 149 -6.81 14.06 -6.64
N ARG A 150 -6.86 15.10 -5.81
CA ARG A 150 -7.42 15.05 -4.45
C ARG A 150 -8.90 15.44 -4.43
N SER A 151 -9.25 16.54 -5.08
CA SER A 151 -10.61 17.06 -5.01
C SER A 151 -11.66 16.16 -5.68
N ILE A 152 -11.25 15.30 -6.62
CA ILE A 152 -12.14 14.32 -7.29
C ILE A 152 -12.85 13.36 -6.34
N TYR A 153 -12.23 12.99 -5.21
CA TYR A 153 -12.83 12.09 -4.22
C TYR A 153 -13.36 12.85 -2.99
N HIS A 154 -13.38 14.18 -3.00
CA HIS A 154 -13.99 14.91 -1.88
C HIS A 154 -15.52 14.88 -2.00
N VAL A 155 -16.22 14.67 -0.88
CA VAL A 155 -17.69 14.70 -0.83
C VAL A 155 -18.21 16.08 -1.25
N ARG A 156 -19.26 16.15 -2.10
CA ARG A 156 -19.96 17.41 -2.42
C ARG A 156 -21.33 17.50 -1.75
N GLU A 157 -21.78 18.74 -1.63
CA GLU A 157 -23.08 19.10 -1.06
C GLU A 157 -24.25 18.50 -1.86
N LEU A 158 -24.08 18.32 -3.17
CA LEU A 158 -25.11 17.73 -4.02
C LEU A 158 -25.46 16.30 -3.60
N GLU A 159 -24.47 15.42 -3.46
CA GLU A 159 -24.75 14.02 -3.09
C GLU A 159 -25.33 13.92 -1.67
N VAL A 160 -24.87 14.78 -0.75
CA VAL A 160 -25.43 14.88 0.61
C VAL A 160 -26.88 15.35 0.58
N TYR A 161 -27.19 16.34 -0.27
CA TYR A 161 -28.56 16.79 -0.48
C TYR A 161 -29.42 15.69 -1.08
N GLN A 162 -28.95 14.95 -2.09
CA GLN A 162 -29.71 13.84 -2.66
C GLN A 162 -30.03 12.78 -1.61
N LEU A 163 -29.01 12.34 -0.87
CA LEU A 163 -29.18 11.32 0.17
C LEU A 163 -30.10 11.79 1.31
N SER A 164 -30.04 13.06 1.71
CA SER A 164 -30.91 13.59 2.78
C SER A 164 -32.41 13.54 2.46
N HIS A 165 -32.75 13.37 1.18
CA HIS A 165 -34.12 13.26 0.66
C HIS A 165 -34.59 11.82 0.46
N VAL A 166 -33.84 10.81 0.92
CA VAL A 166 -34.35 9.44 1.04
C VAL A 166 -35.32 9.40 2.23
N GLN A 167 -36.61 9.60 1.94
CA GLN A 167 -37.71 9.76 2.89
C GLN A 167 -38.29 8.42 3.37
N GLN A 168 -37.87 7.30 2.77
CA GLN A 168 -38.32 5.95 3.13
C GLN A 168 -39.84 5.81 2.91
N GLN A 169 -40.33 6.34 1.78
CA GLN A 169 -41.77 6.40 1.46
C GLN A 169 -42.44 5.03 1.33
N ASP A 170 -41.67 4.03 0.91
CA ASP A 170 -42.09 2.63 0.85
C ASP A 170 -42.11 1.95 2.23
N LYS A 171 -41.82 2.70 3.31
CA LYS A 171 -41.71 2.24 4.70
C LYS A 171 -40.55 1.25 4.94
N HIS A 172 -39.63 1.13 3.99
CA HIS A 172 -38.42 0.32 4.16
C HIS A 172 -37.25 1.22 4.53
N LYS A 173 -36.73 1.00 5.75
CA LYS A 173 -35.56 1.72 6.25
C LYS A 173 -34.29 1.28 5.54
N LEU A 174 -33.26 2.11 5.57
CA LEU A 174 -31.92 1.70 5.18
C LEU A 174 -31.37 0.70 6.19
N ASN A 175 -31.14 -0.54 5.77
CA ASN A 175 -30.55 -1.58 6.61
C ASN A 175 -29.06 -1.30 6.86
N ALA A 176 -28.39 -0.74 5.86
CA ALA A 176 -26.98 -0.38 5.92
C ALA A 176 -26.73 0.94 5.18
N PHE A 177 -25.85 1.75 5.75
CA PHE A 177 -25.27 2.92 5.09
C PHE A 177 -23.75 2.82 5.11
N LEU A 178 -23.10 3.04 3.97
CA LEU A 178 -21.65 2.98 3.81
C LEU A 178 -21.06 4.39 3.64
N SER A 179 -20.02 4.70 4.41
CA SER A 179 -19.16 5.87 4.15
C SER A 179 -17.69 5.47 4.29
N HIS A 180 -16.77 6.25 3.73
CA HIS A 180 -15.35 6.02 4.01
C HIS A 180 -14.92 6.67 5.32
N ASP A 181 -15.08 7.99 5.42
CA ASP A 181 -14.85 8.71 6.67
C ASP A 181 -15.98 8.52 7.69
N TRP A 182 -15.68 8.81 8.95
CA TRP A 182 -16.64 8.65 10.04
C TRP A 182 -17.58 9.85 10.11
N PRO A 183 -18.86 9.69 10.49
CA PRO A 183 -19.69 10.82 10.89
C PRO A 183 -19.03 11.58 12.04
N ARG A 184 -18.99 12.90 11.95
CA ARG A 184 -18.37 13.73 12.98
C ARG A 184 -19.02 13.51 14.35
N GLY A 185 -18.21 13.38 15.39
CA GLY A 185 -18.67 13.20 16.77
C GLY A 185 -19.21 11.79 17.09
N ILE A 186 -19.12 10.83 16.16
CA ILE A 186 -19.62 9.46 16.39
C ILE A 186 -18.90 8.75 17.55
N GLU A 187 -17.66 9.15 17.85
CA GLU A 187 -16.89 8.62 18.96
C GLU A 187 -17.58 8.85 20.31
N GLN A 188 -18.35 9.94 20.45
CA GLN A 188 -19.10 10.28 21.67
C GLN A 188 -20.19 9.26 22.00
N TYR A 189 -20.55 8.40 21.05
CA TYR A 189 -21.56 7.34 21.20
C TYR A 189 -20.96 5.95 21.44
N GLY A 190 -19.63 5.87 21.65
CA GLY A 190 -18.90 4.64 21.94
C GLY A 190 -17.86 4.81 23.05
N ASP A 191 -16.85 3.94 23.06
CA ASP A 191 -15.79 3.96 24.08
C ASP A 191 -14.64 4.89 23.67
N VAL A 192 -14.82 6.20 23.87
CA VAL A 192 -13.80 7.23 23.61
C VAL A 192 -12.49 6.93 24.35
N GLN A 193 -12.57 6.38 25.57
CA GLN A 193 -11.37 6.08 26.37
C GLN A 193 -10.55 4.94 25.76
N ARG A 194 -11.20 3.91 25.19
CA ARG A 194 -10.51 2.91 24.37
C ARG A 194 -9.95 3.53 23.10
N LEU A 195 -10.72 4.36 22.39
CA LEU A 195 -10.25 5.01 21.15
C LEU A 195 -8.98 5.82 21.39
N LEU A 196 -8.96 6.70 22.39
CA LEU A 196 -7.80 7.55 22.70
C LEU A 196 -6.62 6.79 23.30
N ARG A 197 -6.83 5.60 23.89
CA ARG A 197 -5.70 4.71 24.25
C ARG A 197 -5.03 4.09 23.04
N VAL A 198 -5.79 3.87 21.97
CA VAL A 198 -5.33 3.22 20.74
C VAL A 198 -4.79 4.24 19.74
N LYS A 199 -5.41 5.42 19.65
CA LYS A 199 -5.04 6.54 18.78
C LYS A 199 -5.02 7.84 19.60
N PRO A 200 -3.98 8.07 20.43
CA PRO A 200 -3.92 9.23 21.34
C PRO A 200 -3.97 10.59 20.61
N PHE A 201 -3.48 10.65 19.37
CA PHE A 201 -3.47 11.87 18.57
C PHE A 201 -4.87 12.40 18.20
N PHE A 202 -5.91 11.57 18.26
CA PHE A 202 -7.30 12.04 18.10
C PHE A 202 -7.77 12.90 19.28
N GLN A 203 -7.02 12.98 20.39
CA GLN A 203 -7.47 13.68 21.61
C GLN A 203 -7.90 15.12 21.34
N GLN A 204 -7.14 15.86 20.52
CA GLN A 204 -7.49 17.23 20.19
C GLN A 204 -8.79 17.31 19.37
N GLU A 205 -8.91 16.49 18.32
CA GLU A 205 -10.07 16.50 17.42
C GLU A 205 -11.35 16.05 18.13
N VAL A 206 -11.25 15.09 19.06
CA VAL A 206 -12.36 14.66 19.91
C VAL A 206 -12.78 15.79 20.86
N GLN A 207 -11.83 16.54 21.43
CA GLN A 207 -12.13 17.66 22.32
C GLN A 207 -12.77 18.84 21.57
N SER A 208 -12.32 19.13 20.35
CA SER A 208 -12.87 20.19 19.50
C SER A 208 -14.11 19.77 18.70
N ASN A 209 -14.55 18.51 18.83
CA ASN A 209 -15.62 17.92 18.03
C ASN A 209 -15.41 18.13 16.52
N SER A 210 -14.19 17.85 16.04
CA SER A 210 -13.79 17.97 14.64
C SER A 210 -13.38 16.64 14.01
N LEU A 211 -13.32 15.55 14.78
CA LEU A 211 -13.02 14.22 14.27
C LEU A 211 -14.16 13.72 13.37
N GLY A 212 -13.88 13.52 12.08
CA GLY A 212 -14.85 12.99 11.10
C GLY A 212 -15.57 14.06 10.27
N SER A 213 -16.58 13.61 9.54
CA SER A 213 -17.32 14.32 8.50
C SER A 213 -18.58 14.99 9.02
N PRO A 214 -18.68 16.34 8.97
CA PRO A 214 -19.93 17.06 9.24
C PRO A 214 -21.07 16.64 8.30
N ALA A 215 -20.76 16.32 7.04
CA ALA A 215 -21.73 15.80 6.07
C ALA A 215 -22.25 14.41 6.49
N GLY A 216 -21.36 13.53 6.93
CA GLY A 216 -21.72 12.21 7.46
C GLY A 216 -22.56 12.31 8.75
N GLU A 217 -22.23 13.26 9.64
CA GLU A 217 -23.03 13.54 10.85
C GLU A 217 -24.47 13.94 10.48
N PHE A 218 -24.62 14.88 9.55
CA PHE A 218 -25.94 15.31 9.08
C PHE A 218 -26.76 14.14 8.52
N LEU A 219 -26.16 13.34 7.62
CA LEU A 219 -26.82 12.18 7.02
C LEU A 219 -27.18 11.10 8.06
N LEU A 220 -26.34 10.87 9.07
CA LEU A 220 -26.61 9.89 10.13
C LEU A 220 -27.92 10.20 10.88
N PHE A 221 -28.15 11.47 11.23
CA PHE A 221 -29.36 11.89 11.96
C PHE A 221 -30.58 12.06 11.06
N GLN A 222 -30.37 12.36 9.78
CA GLN A 222 -31.43 12.47 8.78
C GLN A 222 -31.95 11.10 8.36
N LEU A 223 -31.06 10.19 7.95
CA LEU A 223 -31.40 8.89 7.38
C LEU A 223 -31.71 7.83 8.44
N ARG A 224 -31.04 7.90 9.59
CA ARG A 224 -31.20 6.96 10.71
C ARG A 224 -31.18 5.48 10.28
N PRO A 225 -30.14 5.04 9.53
CA PRO A 225 -30.06 3.67 9.07
C PRO A 225 -29.92 2.69 10.26
N GLU A 226 -30.26 1.42 10.08
CA GLU A 226 -30.08 0.41 11.13
C GLU A 226 -28.59 0.20 11.45
N HIS A 227 -27.75 0.17 10.41
CA HIS A 227 -26.30 0.07 10.51
C HIS A 227 -25.62 1.18 9.72
N TRP A 228 -24.56 1.75 10.29
CA TRP A 228 -23.64 2.63 9.59
C TRP A 228 -22.25 1.99 9.62
N PHE A 229 -21.67 1.75 8.45
CA PHE A 229 -20.34 1.15 8.31
C PHE A 229 -19.36 2.18 7.75
N ALA A 230 -18.18 2.30 8.38
CA ALA A 230 -17.14 3.25 7.99
C ALA A 230 -15.72 2.66 8.08
N ALA A 231 -14.74 3.41 7.57
CA ALA A 231 -13.32 3.01 7.55
C ALA A 231 -12.39 4.21 7.83
N HIS A 232 -11.36 4.40 7.01
CA HIS A 232 -10.42 5.53 6.97
C HIS A 232 -9.46 5.65 8.16
N LEU A 233 -9.96 5.65 9.40
CA LEU A 233 -9.17 5.93 10.61
C LEU A 233 -8.32 4.75 11.12
N HIS A 234 -8.33 3.61 10.41
CA HIS A 234 -7.52 2.42 10.71
C HIS A 234 -7.62 1.96 12.18
N VAL A 235 -8.85 1.91 12.70
CA VAL A 235 -9.15 1.41 14.03
C VAL A 235 -10.56 0.86 14.10
N LYS A 236 -10.73 -0.32 14.71
CA LYS A 236 -12.06 -0.85 14.99
C LYS A 236 -12.75 -0.10 16.11
N PHE A 237 -13.90 0.48 15.79
CA PHE A 237 -14.72 1.22 16.75
C PHE A 237 -16.20 0.91 16.54
N ALA A 238 -16.94 0.80 17.63
CA ALA A 238 -18.36 0.53 17.62
C ALA A 238 -19.07 1.54 18.52
N ALA A 239 -20.20 2.04 18.04
CA ALA A 239 -21.02 3.01 18.74
C ALA A 239 -22.51 2.74 18.49
N VAL A 240 -23.36 3.24 19.40
CA VAL A 240 -24.81 3.14 19.25
C VAL A 240 -25.41 4.52 19.43
N VAL A 241 -25.97 5.04 18.33
CA VAL A 241 -26.67 6.33 18.34
C VAL A 241 -28.14 6.07 18.61
N ARG A 242 -28.68 6.70 19.65
CA ARG A 242 -30.11 6.65 19.97
C ARG A 242 -30.77 7.91 19.41
N HIS A 243 -31.68 7.74 18.47
CA HIS A 243 -32.40 8.85 17.86
C HIS A 243 -33.56 9.26 18.77
N GLN A 244 -33.65 10.54 19.10
CA GLN A 244 -34.78 11.06 19.89
C GLN A 244 -36.03 11.08 19.01
N GLN A 245 -37.16 10.59 19.54
CA GLN A 245 -38.45 10.76 18.88
C GLN A 245 -38.78 12.26 18.84
N SER A 246 -39.04 12.78 17.65
CA SER A 246 -39.44 14.18 17.48
C SER A 246 -40.72 14.45 18.27
N ALA A 247 -40.69 15.49 19.10
CA ALA A 247 -41.84 16.00 19.86
C ALA A 247 -43.01 16.48 18.98
N ALA A 248 -42.85 16.48 17.64
CA ALA A 248 -43.90 16.83 16.69
C ALA A 248 -45.00 15.76 16.53
N SER A 249 -44.87 14.58 17.14
CA SER A 249 -45.91 13.53 17.17
C SER A 249 -46.78 13.58 18.43
N THR A 250 -46.93 14.76 19.05
CA THR A 250 -47.92 14.96 20.13
C THR A 250 -49.31 15.19 19.53
N GLU A 251 -49.84 14.20 18.82
CA GLU A 251 -51.30 14.11 18.72
C GLU A 251 -51.82 13.80 20.12
N LYS A 252 -52.80 14.60 20.57
CA LYS A 252 -53.41 14.47 21.89
C LYS A 252 -53.82 13.01 22.14
N PRO A 253 -53.67 12.47 23.36
CA PRO A 253 -54.24 11.16 23.67
C PRO A 253 -55.75 11.25 23.47
N SER A 254 -56.30 10.49 22.52
CA SER A 254 -57.72 10.18 22.51
C SER A 254 -57.99 9.29 23.72
N GLU A 255 -58.79 9.81 24.65
CA GLU A 255 -59.43 9.02 25.69
C GLU A 255 -60.37 8.02 25.02
N ASP A 256 -59.87 6.85 24.65
CA ASP A 256 -60.70 5.66 24.50
C ASP A 256 -59.87 4.40 24.78
N THR A 257 -60.40 3.63 25.73
CA THR A 257 -59.82 2.46 26.38
C THR A 257 -59.53 1.29 25.44
N ASN A 258 -58.36 0.68 25.57
CA ASN A 258 -58.25 -0.78 25.66
C ASN A 258 -56.89 -1.20 26.24
N GLU A 259 -56.92 -1.84 27.40
CA GLU A 259 -55.80 -2.53 28.02
C GLU A 259 -55.48 -3.80 27.23
N GLY A 260 -54.27 -3.91 26.68
CA GLY A 260 -53.75 -5.19 26.17
C GLY A 260 -52.56 -5.06 25.21
N ASN A 261 -51.34 -5.27 25.75
CA ASN A 261 -50.10 -5.58 25.02
C ASN A 261 -49.37 -4.47 24.24
N ASP A 262 -49.26 -3.25 24.78
CA ASP A 262 -48.28 -2.30 24.26
C ASP A 262 -46.90 -2.54 24.88
N ALA A 263 -46.02 -3.23 24.13
CA ALA A 263 -44.59 -3.14 24.36
C ALA A 263 -44.19 -1.65 24.27
N PRO A 264 -43.28 -1.15 25.15
CA PRO A 264 -42.86 0.24 25.09
C PRO A 264 -42.32 0.58 23.69
N PRO A 265 -42.57 1.80 23.17
CA PRO A 265 -42.12 2.18 21.84
C PRO A 265 -40.63 1.92 21.69
N GLN A 266 -40.25 1.08 20.71
CA GLN A 266 -38.86 0.77 20.44
C GLN A 266 -38.14 2.08 20.06
N GLN A 267 -37.16 2.46 20.87
CA GLN A 267 -36.27 3.58 20.55
C GLN A 267 -35.53 3.28 19.24
N GLU A 268 -35.61 4.18 18.27
CA GLU A 268 -34.84 4.08 17.03
C GLU A 268 -33.35 4.24 17.32
N MET A 269 -32.53 3.33 16.78
CA MET A 269 -31.08 3.36 16.99
C MET A 269 -30.33 3.01 15.71
N THR A 270 -29.17 3.63 15.52
CA THR A 270 -28.20 3.26 14.51
C THR A 270 -26.99 2.59 15.18
N LYS A 271 -26.61 1.41 14.67
CA LYS A 271 -25.39 0.71 15.08
C LYS A 271 -24.25 1.12 14.17
N PHE A 272 -23.30 1.89 14.70
CA PHE A 272 -22.11 2.28 13.98
C PHE A 272 -21.00 1.24 14.17
N LEU A 273 -20.33 0.88 13.09
CA LEU A 273 -19.13 0.04 13.10
C LEU A 273 -18.11 0.58 12.09
N ALA A 274 -16.96 0.99 12.60
CA ALA A 274 -15.78 1.23 11.81
C ALA A 274 -14.79 0.07 11.93
N LEU A 275 -14.09 -0.23 10.85
CA LEU A 275 -13.11 -1.31 10.77
C LEU A 275 -11.74 -0.81 10.31
N ASP A 276 -10.73 -1.61 10.61
CA ASP A 276 -9.34 -1.33 10.29
C ASP A 276 -9.02 -1.66 8.81
N LYS A 277 -7.80 -1.36 8.36
CA LYS A 277 -7.31 -1.77 7.04
C LYS A 277 -6.95 -3.25 6.99
N CYS A 278 -7.08 -3.86 5.81
CA CYS A 278 -6.78 -5.28 5.56
C CYS A 278 -5.30 -5.64 5.78
N LEU A 279 -4.86 -5.77 7.03
CA LEU A 279 -3.51 -6.16 7.39
C LEU A 279 -3.51 -7.21 8.51
N PRO A 280 -2.49 -8.09 8.56
CA PRO A 280 -2.29 -9.03 9.65
C PRO A 280 -2.45 -8.43 11.05
N LYS A 281 -3.21 -9.14 11.91
CA LYS A 281 -3.56 -8.79 13.30
C LYS A 281 -4.46 -7.55 13.46
N ARG A 282 -5.01 -7.01 12.38
CA ARG A 282 -5.96 -5.89 12.44
C ARG A 282 -7.39 -6.41 12.40
N ASP A 283 -8.29 -5.66 13.02
CA ASP A 283 -9.73 -5.95 13.02
C ASP A 283 -10.39 -5.38 11.75
N PHE A 284 -9.99 -5.89 10.57
CA PHE A 284 -10.37 -5.32 9.28
C PHE A 284 -11.69 -5.85 8.70
N LEU A 285 -12.17 -6.99 9.19
CA LEU A 285 -13.37 -7.66 8.70
C LEU A 285 -14.28 -8.06 9.86
N GLN A 286 -15.60 -7.86 9.70
CA GLN A 286 -16.61 -8.35 10.63
C GLN A 286 -17.79 -8.98 9.87
N VAL A 287 -18.24 -10.14 10.35
CA VAL A 287 -19.41 -10.84 9.79
C VAL A 287 -20.64 -10.56 10.63
N LEU A 288 -21.76 -10.24 9.98
CA LEU A 288 -23.03 -9.87 10.56
C LEU A 288 -24.17 -10.61 9.85
N ASP A 289 -25.23 -10.92 10.59
CA ASP A 289 -26.50 -11.36 10.01
C ASP A 289 -27.46 -10.17 10.03
N ILE A 290 -27.81 -9.64 8.86
CA ILE A 290 -28.69 -8.48 8.74
C ILE A 290 -30.10 -8.96 8.32
N PRO A 291 -31.17 -8.56 9.03
CA PRO A 291 -32.52 -8.86 8.61
C PRO A 291 -32.82 -8.10 7.31
N GLY A 292 -33.23 -8.82 6.27
CA GLY A 292 -33.77 -8.24 5.05
C GLY A 292 -35.25 -8.55 4.94
N ASP A 293 -35.92 -7.86 4.03
CA ASP A 293 -37.32 -8.11 3.70
C ASP A 293 -37.49 -9.56 3.22
N SER A 294 -38.67 -10.15 3.50
CA SER A 294 -38.99 -11.56 3.28
C SER A 294 -39.22 -11.92 1.81
N GLU A 295 -38.29 -11.56 0.94
CA GLU A 295 -38.21 -12.08 -0.42
C GLU A 295 -37.48 -13.44 -0.39
N PRO A 296 -37.91 -14.44 -1.19
CA PRO A 296 -37.13 -15.64 -1.38
C PRO A 296 -35.76 -15.23 -1.90
N VAL A 297 -34.71 -15.49 -1.12
CA VAL A 297 -33.34 -15.36 -1.62
C VAL A 297 -33.18 -16.48 -2.65
N ASP A 298 -33.30 -16.13 -3.92
CA ASP A 298 -32.89 -16.98 -5.04
C ASP A 298 -31.41 -17.39 -4.83
N ASP A 299 -30.96 -18.49 -5.46
CA ASP A 299 -29.61 -19.03 -5.21
C ASP A 299 -28.48 -18.01 -5.48
N GLU A 300 -28.75 -16.94 -6.25
CA GLU A 300 -27.82 -15.85 -6.56
C GLU A 300 -28.39 -14.47 -6.19
N LEU A 301 -27.64 -13.69 -5.39
CA LEU A 301 -28.00 -12.32 -5.04
C LEU A 301 -27.88 -11.38 -6.25
N LYS A 302 -28.91 -10.57 -6.48
CA LYS A 302 -28.96 -9.57 -7.55
C LYS A 302 -28.90 -8.16 -6.97
N VAL A 303 -28.30 -7.25 -7.74
CA VAL A 303 -28.34 -5.81 -7.46
C VAL A 303 -29.58 -5.23 -8.13
N MET A 304 -30.47 -4.69 -7.32
CA MET A 304 -31.73 -4.11 -7.73
C MET A 304 -31.70 -2.59 -7.53
N PHE A 305 -32.35 -1.85 -8.42
CA PHE A 305 -32.55 -0.41 -8.25
C PHE A 305 -33.39 -0.10 -7.01
N ASP A 306 -33.08 1.02 -6.39
CA ASP A 306 -33.99 1.67 -5.46
C ASP A 306 -34.80 2.75 -6.21
N LEU A 307 -36.12 2.56 -6.32
CA LEU A 307 -36.97 3.43 -7.13
C LEU A 307 -37.08 4.85 -6.56
N GLU A 308 -37.05 5.00 -5.24
CA GLU A 308 -37.02 6.30 -4.58
C GLU A 308 -35.72 7.03 -4.90
N TRP A 309 -34.57 6.34 -4.84
CA TRP A 309 -33.29 6.91 -5.26
C TRP A 309 -33.26 7.36 -6.71
N LEU A 310 -33.79 6.56 -7.64
CA LEU A 310 -33.90 6.95 -9.04
C LEU A 310 -34.79 8.19 -9.23
N ALA A 311 -35.87 8.31 -8.45
CA ALA A 311 -36.72 9.49 -8.45
C ALA A 311 -35.97 10.73 -7.91
N ILE A 312 -35.19 10.58 -6.83
CA ILE A 312 -34.32 11.64 -6.29
C ILE A 312 -33.29 12.08 -7.31
N LEU A 313 -32.58 11.16 -7.96
CA LEU A 313 -31.61 11.49 -9.00
C LEU A 313 -32.25 12.32 -10.11
N ARG A 314 -33.41 11.87 -10.62
CA ARG A 314 -34.14 12.60 -11.66
C ARG A 314 -34.61 13.98 -11.20
N ALA A 315 -35.13 14.10 -9.98
CA ALA A 315 -35.63 15.35 -9.45
C ALA A 315 -34.52 16.38 -9.19
N THR A 316 -33.32 15.92 -8.84
CA THR A 316 -32.19 16.78 -8.44
C THR A 316 -31.16 17.02 -9.55
N HIS A 317 -31.22 16.31 -10.67
CA HIS A 317 -30.20 16.38 -11.73
C HIS A 317 -29.98 17.78 -12.30
N HIS A 318 -31.00 18.65 -12.27
CA HIS A 318 -30.87 20.05 -12.69
C HIS A 318 -29.93 20.89 -11.80
N LEU A 319 -29.57 20.38 -10.61
CA LEU A 319 -28.60 20.97 -9.69
C LEU A 319 -27.16 20.48 -9.97
N ALA A 320 -26.98 19.49 -10.84
CA ALA A 320 -25.67 18.99 -11.23
C ALA A 320 -24.82 20.11 -11.88
N SER A 321 -23.54 20.18 -11.51
CA SER A 321 -22.62 21.22 -11.98
C SER A 321 -21.22 20.67 -12.21
N ALA A 322 -20.62 21.03 -13.34
CA ALA A 322 -19.22 20.79 -13.65
C ALA A 322 -18.32 22.02 -13.35
N SER A 323 -18.80 22.96 -12.52
CA SER A 323 -18.11 24.21 -12.21
C SER A 323 -17.56 24.21 -10.78
N LYS A 324 -16.36 24.77 -10.62
CA LYS A 324 -15.77 25.03 -9.30
C LYS A 324 -16.54 26.08 -8.48
N TYR A 325 -17.34 26.92 -9.13
CA TYR A 325 -17.94 28.12 -8.53
C TYR A 325 -19.48 28.05 -8.37
N ALA A 326 -20.12 26.88 -8.55
CA ALA A 326 -21.56 26.65 -8.33
C ALA A 326 -21.91 25.15 -8.16
N PRO A 327 -22.99 24.72 -7.46
CA PRO A 327 -24.07 25.51 -6.85
C PRO A 327 -24.24 25.27 -5.33
N ARG A 328 -24.82 26.24 -4.62
CA ARG A 328 -25.51 25.92 -3.35
C ARG A 328 -26.78 25.16 -3.70
N VAL A 329 -26.96 24.00 -3.10
CA VAL A 329 -28.25 23.31 -3.17
C VAL A 329 -29.34 24.20 -2.55
N PRO A 330 -30.61 24.07 -2.99
CA PRO A 330 -31.71 24.83 -2.40
C PRO A 330 -31.80 24.61 -0.88
N ALA A 331 -32.19 25.65 -0.15
CA ALA A 331 -32.45 25.53 1.29
C ALA A 331 -33.83 24.90 1.58
N GLU A 332 -34.69 24.78 0.57
CA GLU A 332 -36.03 24.20 0.69
C GLU A 332 -35.95 22.67 0.64
N GLU A 333 -36.72 22.00 1.49
CA GLU A 333 -36.86 20.54 1.43
C GLU A 333 -37.62 20.14 0.16
N MET A 334 -36.98 19.33 -0.68
CA MET A 334 -37.64 18.67 -1.79
C MET A 334 -38.53 17.53 -1.26
N LYS A 335 -39.65 17.27 -1.92
CA LYS A 335 -40.45 16.07 -1.68
C LYS A 335 -40.48 15.23 -2.93
N ILE A 336 -40.19 13.95 -2.76
CA ILE A 336 -40.48 12.93 -3.76
C ILE A 336 -41.91 12.49 -3.48
N ASP A 337 -42.78 12.45 -4.46
CA ASP A 337 -44.14 11.93 -4.25
C ASP A 337 -44.26 10.50 -4.79
N ALA A 338 -45.31 9.78 -4.37
CA ALA A 338 -45.59 8.45 -4.88
C ALA A 338 -45.72 8.41 -6.42
N SER A 339 -46.16 9.52 -7.04
CA SER A 339 -46.21 9.67 -8.49
C SER A 339 -44.84 9.69 -9.16
N ASP A 340 -43.80 10.21 -8.49
CA ASP A 340 -42.44 10.21 -9.02
C ASP A 340 -41.86 8.79 -9.03
N ILE A 341 -42.09 8.04 -7.95
CA ILE A 341 -41.70 6.62 -7.84
C ILE A 341 -42.46 5.78 -8.88
N GLU A 342 -43.76 6.02 -9.06
CA GLU A 342 -44.57 5.32 -10.06
C GLU A 342 -44.12 5.64 -11.50
N TRP A 343 -43.71 6.89 -11.75
CA TRP A 343 -43.11 7.26 -13.03
C TRP A 343 -41.84 6.45 -13.31
N VAL A 344 -40.94 6.31 -12.31
CA VAL A 344 -39.71 5.52 -12.46
C VAL A 344 -40.03 4.06 -12.72
N ARG A 345 -40.97 3.47 -11.97
CA ARG A 345 -41.41 2.07 -12.16
C ARG A 345 -41.92 1.83 -13.58
N THR A 346 -42.82 2.69 -14.05
CA THR A 346 -43.38 2.61 -15.41
C THR A 346 -42.27 2.75 -16.45
N ARG A 347 -41.40 3.76 -16.29
CA ARG A 347 -40.30 4.01 -17.21
C ARG A 347 -39.31 2.86 -17.28
N LEU A 348 -39.01 2.21 -16.16
CA LEU A 348 -38.12 1.04 -16.12
C LEU A 348 -38.69 -0.12 -16.94
N THR A 349 -39.97 -0.42 -16.77
CA THR A 349 -40.66 -1.48 -17.52
C THR A 349 -40.70 -1.19 -19.03
N GLU A 350 -41.05 0.04 -19.40
CA GLU A 350 -41.04 0.50 -20.79
C GLU A 350 -39.62 0.40 -21.39
N PHE A 351 -38.61 0.86 -20.66
CA PHE A 351 -37.24 0.90 -21.14
C PHE A 351 -36.64 -0.50 -21.31
N MET A 352 -36.90 -1.43 -20.39
CA MET A 352 -36.51 -2.83 -20.55
C MET A 352 -37.13 -3.44 -21.82
N THR A 353 -38.38 -3.08 -22.13
CA THR A 353 -39.05 -3.50 -23.37
C THR A 353 -38.43 -2.84 -24.61
N GLU A 354 -38.21 -1.52 -24.59
CA GLU A 354 -37.57 -0.75 -25.66
C GLU A 354 -36.18 -1.29 -26.01
N LYS A 355 -35.37 -1.62 -25.00
CA LYS A 355 -34.01 -2.17 -25.15
C LYS A 355 -33.96 -3.68 -25.31
N SER A 356 -35.12 -4.36 -25.35
CA SER A 356 -35.23 -5.82 -25.46
C SER A 356 -34.45 -6.58 -24.37
N ILE A 357 -34.39 -6.03 -23.15
CA ILE A 357 -33.74 -6.64 -21.99
C ILE A 357 -34.68 -7.70 -21.41
N THR A 358 -34.50 -8.94 -21.83
CA THR A 358 -35.36 -10.09 -21.44
C THR A 358 -34.71 -11.04 -20.44
N HIS A 359 -33.41 -10.91 -20.19
CA HIS A 359 -32.62 -11.79 -19.34
C HIS A 359 -32.45 -11.28 -17.90
N LYS A 360 -32.95 -10.07 -17.60
CA LYS A 360 -32.92 -9.43 -16.29
C LYS A 360 -34.31 -9.44 -15.68
N VAL A 361 -34.41 -9.62 -14.36
CA VAL A 361 -35.70 -9.50 -13.67
C VAL A 361 -36.09 -8.03 -13.53
N GLU A 362 -37.39 -7.75 -13.40
CA GLU A 362 -37.88 -6.38 -13.21
C GLU A 362 -37.24 -5.75 -11.96
N GLY A 363 -36.69 -4.55 -12.10
CA GLY A 363 -35.97 -3.87 -11.02
C GLY A 363 -34.48 -4.21 -10.91
N GLU A 364 -33.98 -5.24 -11.61
CA GLU A 364 -32.55 -5.56 -11.63
C GLU A 364 -31.74 -4.47 -12.34
N TRP A 365 -30.50 -4.26 -11.90
CA TRP A 365 -29.56 -3.38 -12.59
C TRP A 365 -29.43 -3.76 -14.07
N LEU A 366 -29.60 -2.78 -14.97
CA LEU A 366 -29.85 -3.04 -16.40
C LEU A 366 -28.68 -3.65 -17.17
N THR A 367 -27.45 -3.42 -16.70
CA THR A 367 -26.23 -3.73 -17.44
C THR A 367 -25.40 -4.77 -16.71
N ASP A 368 -24.71 -5.61 -17.49
CA ASP A 368 -23.61 -6.42 -16.97
C ASP A 368 -22.28 -5.65 -17.06
N PHE A 369 -21.24 -6.21 -16.46
CA PHE A 369 -19.89 -5.67 -16.54
C PHE A 369 -19.37 -5.62 -18.00
N VAL A 370 -18.75 -4.49 -18.36
CA VAL A 370 -18.06 -4.28 -19.63
C VAL A 370 -16.66 -3.72 -19.39
N MET A 371 -15.66 -4.29 -20.05
CA MET A 371 -14.31 -3.72 -20.06
C MET A 371 -14.26 -2.50 -21.01
N THR A 372 -14.04 -1.32 -20.45
CA THR A 372 -13.96 -0.03 -21.18
C THR A 372 -12.53 0.46 -21.43
N ALA A 373 -11.53 -0.21 -20.85
CA ALA A 373 -10.11 0.09 -20.96
C ALA A 373 -9.26 -1.19 -21.03
N PRO A 374 -8.03 -1.16 -21.59
CA PRO A 374 -7.13 -2.30 -21.58
C PRO A 374 -6.74 -2.69 -20.15
N PRO A 375 -6.70 -4.00 -19.81
CA PRO A 375 -6.17 -4.44 -18.52
C PRO A 375 -4.64 -4.35 -18.50
N HIS A 376 -4.08 -4.21 -17.30
CA HIS A 376 -2.63 -4.17 -17.08
C HIS A 376 -1.90 -5.36 -17.72
N GLY A 377 -0.88 -5.08 -18.51
CA GLY A 377 -0.06 -6.06 -19.21
C GLY A 377 -0.63 -6.52 -20.55
N GLN A 378 -1.76 -5.96 -21.00
CA GLN A 378 -2.38 -6.27 -22.30
C GLN A 378 -2.60 -5.01 -23.16
N GLU A 379 -2.01 -3.86 -22.78
CA GLU A 379 -2.24 -2.57 -23.45
C GLU A 379 -1.87 -2.59 -24.93
N ALA A 380 -0.78 -3.28 -25.31
CA ALA A 380 -0.32 -3.38 -26.70
C ALA A 380 -1.11 -4.38 -27.56
N SER A 381 -1.76 -5.36 -26.92
CA SER A 381 -2.54 -6.42 -27.58
C SER A 381 -4.05 -6.18 -27.51
N TRP A 382 -4.48 -5.08 -26.89
CA TRP A 382 -5.89 -4.78 -26.68
C TRP A 382 -6.57 -4.40 -28.00
N SER A 383 -7.53 -5.22 -28.40
CA SER A 383 -8.42 -4.98 -29.54
C SER A 383 -9.84 -4.62 -29.12
N GLY A 384 -10.05 -4.42 -27.82
CA GLY A 384 -11.35 -4.07 -27.26
C GLY A 384 -11.66 -2.58 -27.43
N ILE A 385 -12.76 -2.16 -26.79
CA ILE A 385 -13.29 -0.82 -26.99
C ILE A 385 -12.33 0.24 -26.44
N HIS A 386 -12.09 1.28 -27.22
CA HIS A 386 -11.42 2.51 -26.78
C HIS A 386 -12.43 3.66 -26.79
N GLY A 387 -12.52 4.38 -25.68
CA GLY A 387 -13.37 5.57 -25.57
C GLY A 387 -13.36 6.14 -24.16
N ASP A 388 -13.80 7.39 -24.06
CA ASP A 388 -14.14 8.03 -22.78
C ASP A 388 -15.56 7.59 -22.36
N GLY A 389 -15.87 7.67 -21.07
CA GLY A 389 -17.20 7.35 -20.54
C GLY A 389 -17.42 5.86 -20.28
N ASN A 390 -18.65 5.51 -19.87
CA ASN A 390 -19.02 4.12 -19.57
C ASN A 390 -20.45 3.81 -20.03
N PRO A 391 -20.68 2.71 -20.76
CA PRO A 391 -22.01 2.39 -21.29
C PRO A 391 -23.05 2.12 -20.19
N GLN A 392 -22.62 1.76 -18.97
CA GLN A 392 -23.54 1.59 -17.84
C GLN A 392 -24.13 2.93 -17.40
N THR A 393 -23.32 3.99 -17.37
CA THR A 393 -23.76 5.35 -17.06
C THR A 393 -24.69 5.89 -18.15
N ASP A 394 -24.35 5.66 -19.42
CA ASP A 394 -25.21 6.04 -20.56
C ASP A 394 -26.59 5.39 -20.45
N MET A 395 -26.66 4.10 -20.15
CA MET A 395 -27.90 3.35 -20.02
C MET A 395 -28.79 3.90 -18.90
N LEU A 396 -28.20 4.24 -17.76
CA LEU A 396 -28.94 4.80 -16.62
C LEU A 396 -29.45 6.21 -16.90
N LEU A 397 -28.62 7.07 -17.50
CA LEU A 397 -29.04 8.42 -17.88
C LEU A 397 -30.12 8.40 -18.96
N GLU A 398 -30.04 7.47 -19.93
CA GLU A 398 -31.08 7.28 -20.94
C GLU A 398 -32.41 6.79 -20.33
N LEU A 399 -32.35 5.84 -19.38
CA LEU A 399 -33.51 5.38 -18.63
C LEU A 399 -34.24 6.57 -17.98
N LEU A 400 -33.50 7.42 -17.27
CA LEU A 400 -34.02 8.56 -16.52
C LEU A 400 -34.27 9.80 -17.38
N LYS A 401 -33.88 9.78 -18.66
CA LYS A 401 -33.94 10.91 -19.61
C LYS A 401 -33.12 12.12 -19.13
N LEU A 402 -31.91 11.86 -18.64
CA LEU A 402 -31.00 12.85 -18.09
C LEU A 402 -29.78 13.07 -19.01
N PRO A 403 -29.24 14.29 -19.10
CA PRO A 403 -28.01 14.55 -19.83
C PRO A 403 -26.77 14.17 -19.02
N HIS A 404 -25.65 13.97 -19.71
CA HIS A 404 -24.34 13.93 -19.08
C HIS A 404 -23.94 15.32 -18.57
N VAL A 405 -23.59 15.41 -17.28
CA VAL A 405 -23.11 16.66 -16.64
C VAL A 405 -21.72 16.45 -16.05
N PHE A 406 -21.54 15.42 -15.20
CA PHE A 406 -20.25 15.04 -14.63
C PHE A 406 -19.46 14.13 -15.56
N THR A 407 -20.16 13.15 -16.14
CA THR A 407 -19.56 12.11 -16.97
C THR A 407 -19.55 12.50 -18.44
N SER A 408 -18.86 11.71 -19.27
CA SER A 408 -18.90 11.83 -20.73
C SER A 408 -19.68 10.66 -21.34
N PRO A 409 -20.40 10.86 -22.45
CA PRO A 409 -21.01 9.77 -23.21
C PRO A 409 -19.96 8.75 -23.65
N PHE A 410 -20.34 7.48 -23.73
CA PHE A 410 -19.44 6.43 -24.16
C PHE A 410 -19.14 6.53 -25.67
N THR A 411 -17.86 6.73 -26.03
CA THR A 411 -17.42 6.92 -27.43
C THR A 411 -16.84 5.68 -28.09
N GLY A 412 -17.12 4.50 -27.53
CA GLY A 412 -16.50 3.24 -27.91
C GLY A 412 -16.44 2.94 -29.42
N THR A 413 -15.23 2.99 -30.00
CA THR A 413 -14.99 2.52 -31.38
C THR A 413 -14.24 1.18 -31.38
N ALA A 414 -14.64 0.27 -32.27
CA ALA A 414 -13.83 -0.91 -32.59
C ALA A 414 -12.55 -0.46 -33.31
N PRO A 415 -11.40 -1.14 -33.14
CA PRO A 415 -10.16 -0.72 -33.78
C PRO A 415 -10.32 -0.68 -35.30
N ILE A 416 -9.91 0.44 -35.92
CA ILE A 416 -9.58 0.44 -37.34
C ILE A 416 -8.42 -0.55 -37.49
N GLN A 417 -8.63 -1.61 -38.29
CA GLN A 417 -7.52 -2.47 -38.72
C GLN A 417 -6.42 -1.57 -39.26
N ALA A 418 -5.26 -1.58 -38.60
CA ALA A 418 -4.06 -1.01 -39.18
C ALA A 418 -3.82 -1.73 -40.51
N VAL A 419 -4.21 -1.08 -41.60
CA VAL A 419 -3.78 -1.46 -42.93
C VAL A 419 -2.28 -1.22 -42.91
N ALA A 420 -1.50 -2.30 -42.96
CA ALA A 420 -0.06 -2.19 -43.17
C ALA A 420 0.16 -1.33 -44.41
N ASP A 421 0.84 -0.20 -44.25
CA ASP A 421 1.32 0.58 -45.39
C ASP A 421 2.33 -0.31 -46.15
N PRO A 422 2.08 -0.67 -47.41
CA PRO A 422 3.02 -1.48 -48.18
C PRO A 422 4.33 -0.75 -48.52
N ASN A 423 4.47 0.54 -48.15
CA ASN A 423 5.52 1.42 -48.64
C ASN A 423 6.34 2.16 -47.56
N GLU A 424 6.25 1.83 -46.28
CA GLU A 424 7.17 2.45 -45.31
C GLU A 424 8.53 1.72 -45.33
N ILE A 425 9.48 2.34 -46.05
CA ILE A 425 10.84 1.87 -46.29
C ILE A 425 11.73 2.35 -45.13
N GLU A 426 12.40 1.42 -44.44
CA GLU A 426 13.51 1.72 -43.53
C GLU A 426 14.65 2.40 -44.30
N ILE A 427 15.04 3.59 -43.87
CA ILE A 427 16.30 4.22 -44.26
C ILE A 427 16.97 4.75 -42.98
N ASP A 428 17.94 3.98 -42.49
CA ASP A 428 19.08 4.51 -41.74
C ASP A 428 19.84 5.47 -42.67
N ASP A 429 20.26 6.62 -42.16
CA ASP A 429 21.61 7.16 -42.41
C ASP A 429 21.94 8.36 -41.51
N GLU A 430 23.24 8.47 -41.28
CA GLU A 430 24.04 9.17 -40.27
C GLU A 430 24.03 10.73 -40.26
N ASP A 431 24.39 11.24 -39.08
CA ASP A 431 25.36 12.31 -38.79
C ASP A 431 25.06 13.83 -38.80
N ASP A 432 25.57 14.42 -37.70
CA ASP A 432 26.28 15.71 -37.51
C ASP A 432 25.57 16.99 -37.00
N ASN A 433 25.77 17.23 -35.70
CA ASN A 433 26.24 18.45 -35.02
C ASN A 433 25.91 19.86 -35.56
N THR A 434 25.35 20.75 -34.70
CA THR A 434 26.07 21.79 -33.90
C THR A 434 25.19 22.98 -33.45
N LYS A 435 25.31 23.32 -32.15
CA LYS A 435 25.42 24.66 -31.51
C LYS A 435 24.25 25.67 -31.61
N GLU A 436 24.01 26.60 -30.68
CA GLU A 436 24.48 26.97 -29.33
C GLU A 436 23.48 28.02 -28.81
N CYS A 437 23.07 27.87 -27.55
CA CYS A 437 22.97 28.86 -26.47
C CYS A 437 22.39 30.29 -26.69
N ASN A 438 21.46 30.67 -25.80
CA ASN A 438 21.54 31.95 -25.07
C ASN A 438 20.70 31.90 -23.76
N ASP A 439 21.40 32.11 -22.64
CA ASP A 439 20.90 32.51 -21.31
C ASP A 439 20.27 33.92 -21.39
N ASN A 440 19.46 34.50 -20.49
CA ASN A 440 19.22 34.45 -19.03
C ASN A 440 18.08 35.48 -18.73
N PRO A 441 17.71 35.90 -17.49
CA PRO A 441 17.26 35.22 -16.27
C PRO A 441 15.96 35.85 -15.65
N SER A 442 15.62 35.43 -14.41
CA SER A 442 14.63 35.99 -13.43
C SER A 442 13.25 35.31 -13.46
N THR A 443 12.62 34.90 -12.36
CA THR A 443 12.69 35.31 -10.95
C THR A 443 12.41 34.12 -10.02
N THR A 444 13.12 34.07 -8.90
CA THR A 444 12.87 33.24 -7.71
C THR A 444 11.53 33.59 -7.06
N GLU A 445 10.62 32.62 -6.95
CA GLU A 445 9.61 32.59 -5.89
C GLU A 445 9.82 31.32 -5.05
N GLN A 446 10.05 31.54 -3.75
CA GLN A 446 10.10 30.50 -2.74
C GLN A 446 8.68 29.94 -2.57
N VAL A 447 8.44 28.73 -3.05
CA VAL A 447 7.24 27.98 -2.68
C VAL A 447 7.52 27.36 -1.32
N VAL A 448 6.86 27.92 -0.30
CA VAL A 448 6.74 27.29 1.02
C VAL A 448 5.82 26.08 0.81
N GLU A 449 6.37 24.86 0.91
CA GLU A 449 5.55 23.66 0.98
C GLU A 449 4.71 23.74 2.26
N ALA A 450 3.40 23.89 2.10
CA ALA A 450 2.46 23.78 3.20
C ALA A 450 2.45 22.31 3.67
N GLU A 451 2.77 22.09 4.95
CA GLU A 451 2.59 20.80 5.61
C GLU A 451 1.14 20.33 5.42
N ASP A 452 0.97 19.11 4.93
CA ASP A 452 -0.34 18.48 4.71
C ASP A 452 -0.89 17.94 6.04
N PRO A 453 -1.95 18.54 6.61
CA PRO A 453 -2.56 18.05 7.85
C PRO A 453 -3.32 16.72 7.66
N ASN A 454 -3.35 16.14 6.45
CA ASN A 454 -4.02 14.86 6.13
C ASN A 454 -3.07 13.75 5.71
N ALA A 455 -1.75 13.94 5.77
CA ALA A 455 -0.84 12.80 5.74
C ALA A 455 -0.99 12.04 7.07
N ILE A 456 -1.76 10.95 7.08
CA ILE A 456 -1.63 9.97 8.16
C ILE A 456 -0.22 9.40 8.00
N ASP A 457 0.64 9.75 8.96
CA ASP A 457 1.97 9.19 9.08
C ASP A 457 1.83 7.66 9.15
N LEU A 458 2.35 6.97 8.13
CA LEU A 458 2.28 5.51 8.03
C LEU A 458 3.09 4.81 9.13
N ASP A 459 3.77 5.59 9.97
CA ASP A 459 4.68 5.14 11.03
C ASP A 459 4.02 5.04 12.44
N ASP A 460 2.74 5.39 12.59
CA ASP A 460 2.13 5.66 13.91
C ASP A 460 1.43 4.47 14.61
N ASP A 461 2.04 3.27 14.55
CA ASP A 461 1.39 2.00 14.96
C ASP A 461 2.18 1.16 16.01
N LEU A 462 2.63 1.78 17.10
CA LEU A 462 3.21 1.07 18.26
C LEU A 462 2.60 1.48 19.60
N ILE A 463 1.40 0.99 19.96
CA ILE A 463 0.96 0.76 21.37
C ILE A 463 -0.25 -0.20 21.36
N TYR A 464 -0.20 -1.33 22.07
CA TYR A 464 -1.40 -1.99 22.64
C TYR A 464 -1.06 -2.75 23.94
N PRO A 465 -1.94 -2.71 24.97
CA PRO A 465 -1.72 -3.34 26.27
C PRO A 465 -2.28 -4.78 26.39
N GLU A 466 -1.80 -5.46 27.42
CA GLU A 466 -1.92 -6.89 27.73
C GLU A 466 -3.29 -7.41 28.23
N ASN A 467 -3.40 -8.74 28.17
CA ASN A 467 -4.27 -9.68 28.90
C ASN A 467 -5.64 -10.06 28.32
N ARG A 468 -5.71 -11.32 27.83
CA ARG A 468 -6.58 -12.40 28.36
C ARG A 468 -6.23 -13.75 27.69
N GLY A 469 -5.62 -14.63 28.47
CA GLY A 469 -5.21 -15.98 28.05
C GLY A 469 -6.32 -17.04 28.15
N LEU A 470 -5.96 -18.24 27.68
CA LEU A 470 -6.58 -19.57 27.85
C LEU A 470 -7.47 -20.19 26.75
N CYS A 471 -7.91 -19.48 25.71
CA CYS A 471 -8.53 -20.15 24.53
C CYS A 471 -7.52 -20.45 23.39
N TRP A 472 -6.33 -19.86 23.51
CA TRP A 472 -5.32 -19.75 22.45
C TRP A 472 -4.57 -21.06 22.15
N ALA A 473 -4.42 -21.95 23.14
CA ALA A 473 -3.58 -23.15 23.01
C ALA A 473 -4.17 -24.22 22.05
N VAL A 474 -5.49 -24.28 21.90
CA VAL A 474 -6.17 -25.35 21.13
C VAL A 474 -6.36 -24.98 19.65
N VAL A 475 -6.57 -23.70 19.34
CA VAL A 475 -6.72 -23.19 17.97
C VAL A 475 -5.37 -23.10 17.26
N ILE A 476 -4.32 -22.73 17.99
CA ILE A 476 -2.94 -22.72 17.47
C ILE A 476 -2.50 -24.12 17.09
N MET A 477 -2.75 -25.14 17.92
CA MET A 477 -2.32 -26.52 17.64
C MET A 477 -2.94 -27.10 16.35
N ARG A 478 -4.17 -26.69 15.98
CA ARG A 478 -4.87 -27.19 14.77
C ARG A 478 -4.53 -26.42 13.49
N SER A 479 -4.28 -25.11 13.60
CA SER A 479 -3.72 -24.31 12.50
C SER A 479 -2.27 -24.73 12.18
N TRP A 480 -1.49 -25.04 13.22
CA TRP A 480 -0.10 -25.49 13.11
C TRP A 480 0.07 -26.86 12.43
N VAL A 481 -0.80 -27.84 12.71
CA VAL A 481 -0.73 -29.16 12.04
C VAL A 481 -1.08 -29.04 10.55
N ARG A 482 -1.99 -28.11 10.20
CA ARG A 482 -2.38 -27.82 8.80
C ARG A 482 -1.26 -27.09 8.04
N GLU A 483 -0.60 -26.12 8.68
CA GLU A 483 0.50 -25.35 8.09
C GLU A 483 1.82 -26.14 8.04
N ALA A 484 2.12 -26.95 9.06
CA ALA A 484 3.25 -27.90 9.03
C ALA A 484 3.04 -28.99 7.96
N SER A 485 1.80 -29.45 7.74
CA SER A 485 1.47 -30.39 6.65
C SER A 485 1.52 -29.75 5.26
N ARG A 486 1.35 -28.42 5.15
CA ARG A 486 1.49 -27.64 3.91
C ARG A 486 2.97 -27.36 3.59
N ARG A 487 3.77 -27.01 4.61
CA ARG A 487 5.23 -26.82 4.52
C ARG A 487 6.00 -28.11 4.28
N ALA A 488 5.51 -29.24 4.80
CA ALA A 488 6.06 -30.57 4.49
C ALA A 488 5.84 -31.02 3.03
N ARG A 489 4.94 -30.34 2.29
CA ARG A 489 4.60 -30.71 0.90
C ARG A 489 5.26 -29.84 -0.16
N MET A 490 5.60 -28.57 0.11
CA MET A 490 6.30 -27.67 -0.84
C MET A 490 7.09 -26.56 -0.10
N PRO A 491 8.43 -26.69 0.05
CA PRO A 491 9.25 -25.77 0.84
C PRO A 491 9.51 -24.37 0.25
N SER A 492 9.30 -24.15 -1.06
CA SER A 492 9.81 -22.96 -1.78
C SER A 492 8.75 -21.98 -2.31
N LEU A 493 7.45 -22.26 -2.13
CA LEU A 493 6.39 -21.44 -2.74
C LEU A 493 6.17 -20.15 -1.93
N GLY A 494 6.61 -19.01 -2.46
CA GLY A 494 6.35 -17.67 -1.91
C GLY A 494 7.48 -17.05 -1.08
N LEU A 495 8.64 -17.70 -0.99
CA LEU A 495 9.84 -17.07 -0.43
C LEU A 495 10.59 -16.27 -1.51
N PRO A 496 11.21 -15.13 -1.16
CA PRO A 496 12.04 -14.39 -2.09
C PRO A 496 13.12 -15.28 -2.69
N ARG A 497 13.33 -15.16 -4.01
CA ARG A 497 14.34 -15.95 -4.71
C ARG A 497 15.73 -15.54 -4.23
N ILE A 498 16.53 -16.53 -3.85
CA ILE A 498 17.93 -16.36 -3.54
C ILE A 498 18.72 -16.57 -4.83
N GLU A 499 19.47 -15.56 -5.26
CA GLU A 499 20.23 -15.57 -6.51
C GLU A 499 21.72 -15.40 -6.23
N TYR A 500 22.51 -16.36 -6.71
CA TYR A 500 23.97 -16.28 -6.77
C TYR A 500 24.47 -16.13 -8.21
N ASP A 501 23.60 -16.33 -9.20
CA ASP A 501 23.96 -16.34 -10.61
C ASP A 501 24.00 -14.92 -11.23
N VAL A 502 24.77 -14.79 -12.30
CA VAL A 502 24.91 -13.57 -13.12
C VAL A 502 24.77 -13.88 -14.60
N ARG A 503 24.33 -12.90 -15.40
CA ARG A 503 24.39 -13.01 -16.86
C ARG A 503 25.79 -12.70 -17.36
N PHE A 504 26.60 -13.76 -17.52
CA PHE A 504 27.99 -13.66 -17.93
C PHE A 504 28.21 -12.85 -19.22
N ASP A 505 27.30 -12.94 -20.19
CA ASP A 505 27.36 -12.21 -21.46
C ASP A 505 27.30 -10.68 -21.29
N ARG A 506 26.79 -10.20 -20.15
CA ARG A 506 26.63 -8.76 -19.84
C ARG A 506 27.65 -8.22 -18.85
N LEU A 507 28.50 -9.08 -18.30
CA LEU A 507 29.54 -8.67 -17.35
C LEU A 507 30.79 -8.16 -18.07
N ASP A 508 31.48 -7.20 -17.47
CA ASP A 508 32.81 -6.78 -17.90
C ASP A 508 33.78 -8.00 -17.95
N PRO A 509 34.65 -8.11 -18.98
CA PRO A 509 35.60 -9.22 -19.08
C PRO A 509 36.52 -9.40 -17.85
N ALA A 510 36.81 -8.33 -17.12
CA ALA A 510 37.57 -8.42 -15.87
C ALA A 510 36.74 -9.10 -14.75
N LEU A 511 35.44 -8.82 -14.66
CA LEU A 511 34.53 -9.49 -13.72
C LEU A 511 34.34 -10.96 -14.10
N GLN A 512 34.22 -11.27 -15.39
CA GLN A 512 34.11 -12.65 -15.86
C GLN A 512 35.35 -13.48 -15.47
N ARG A 513 36.56 -12.92 -15.62
CA ARG A 513 37.81 -13.61 -15.25
C ARG A 513 37.98 -13.79 -13.74
N ALA A 514 37.43 -12.86 -12.96
CA ALA A 514 37.48 -12.88 -11.50
C ALA A 514 36.29 -13.61 -10.87
N TRP A 515 35.37 -14.14 -11.68
CA TRP A 515 34.14 -14.75 -11.17
C TRP A 515 34.42 -15.98 -10.31
N VAL A 516 33.84 -15.97 -9.11
CA VAL A 516 33.78 -17.12 -8.23
C VAL A 516 32.31 -17.44 -7.99
N GLN A 517 31.87 -18.61 -8.46
CA GLN A 517 30.53 -19.09 -8.16
C GLN A 517 30.47 -19.45 -6.68
N LEU A 518 29.54 -18.83 -5.97
CA LEU A 518 29.17 -19.20 -4.61
C LEU A 518 27.76 -19.78 -4.64
N ASP A 519 27.43 -20.55 -3.63
CA ASP A 519 26.12 -21.19 -3.49
C ASP A 519 25.61 -21.03 -2.07
N CYS A 520 24.33 -21.36 -1.87
CA CYS A 520 23.73 -21.45 -0.54
C CYS A 520 24.37 -22.60 0.23
N ASP A 521 25.21 -22.27 1.20
CA ASP A 521 25.95 -23.23 2.02
C ASP A 521 25.30 -23.48 3.40
N GLU A 522 25.90 -24.33 4.22
CA GLU A 522 25.33 -24.77 5.50
C GLU A 522 25.08 -23.60 6.48
N GLU A 523 25.97 -22.61 6.53
CA GLU A 523 25.80 -21.46 7.41
C GLU A 523 24.71 -20.52 6.88
N THR A 524 24.64 -20.30 5.57
CA THR A 524 23.55 -19.56 4.93
C THR A 524 22.21 -20.25 5.20
N GLN A 525 22.14 -21.57 5.03
CA GLN A 525 20.94 -22.34 5.32
C GLN A 525 20.59 -22.29 6.80
N THR A 526 21.56 -22.37 7.71
CA THR A 526 21.35 -22.24 9.15
C THR A 526 20.78 -20.87 9.51
N PHE A 527 21.26 -19.80 8.87
CA PHE A 527 20.70 -18.46 9.04
C PHE A 527 19.24 -18.41 8.57
N LEU A 528 18.94 -18.93 7.37
CA LEU A 528 17.58 -19.01 6.84
C LEU A 528 16.66 -19.84 7.76
N ASP A 529 17.14 -20.95 8.28
CA ASP A 529 16.42 -21.81 9.21
C ASP A 529 16.16 -21.09 10.54
N SER A 530 17.14 -20.34 11.05
CA SER A 530 16.98 -19.49 12.24
C SER A 530 15.93 -18.40 12.04
N CYS A 531 15.77 -17.91 10.79
CA CYS A 531 14.72 -16.97 10.42
C CYS A 531 13.31 -17.59 10.49
N THR A 532 13.20 -18.92 10.44
CA THR A 532 11.93 -19.64 10.45
C THR A 532 11.51 -20.22 11.82
N GLY A 533 12.26 -19.96 12.92
CA GLY A 533 12.12 -20.70 14.19
C GLY A 533 12.27 -19.97 15.55
N GLY A 534 12.10 -18.65 15.66
CA GLY A 534 12.27 -17.94 16.94
C GLY A 534 11.19 -18.24 18.01
N THR A 535 11.59 -18.35 19.29
CA THR A 535 10.67 -18.62 20.41
C THR A 535 10.03 -17.35 20.99
N MET A 536 8.81 -17.48 21.54
CA MET A 536 7.95 -16.39 22.03
C MET A 536 8.56 -15.50 23.13
N MET A 537 9.59 -15.98 23.85
CA MET A 537 10.21 -15.27 24.97
C MET A 537 11.22 -14.19 24.52
N GLU A 538 11.86 -14.38 23.36
CA GLU A 538 12.78 -13.41 22.74
C GLU A 538 12.01 -12.16 22.25
N SER A 539 10.70 -12.29 22.02
CA SER A 539 9.84 -11.18 21.62
C SER A 539 9.37 -10.28 22.74
N PHE A 540 9.55 -10.69 24.00
CA PHE A 540 9.09 -9.95 25.17
C PHE A 540 10.18 -9.00 25.72
N ALA A 541 11.45 -9.38 25.56
CA ALA A 541 12.59 -8.57 26.00
C ALA A 541 12.72 -7.24 25.21
N SER A 542 12.21 -7.19 23.97
CA SER A 542 12.29 -6.00 23.14
C SER A 542 11.44 -4.83 23.59
N THR A 543 10.31 -5.13 24.22
CA THR A 543 9.30 -4.15 24.64
C THR A 543 9.78 -3.30 25.82
N VAL A 544 10.75 -3.80 26.59
CA VAL A 544 11.22 -3.12 27.81
C VAL A 544 12.42 -2.21 27.53
N LEU A 545 13.23 -2.49 26.51
CA LEU A 545 14.47 -1.75 26.23
C LEU A 545 14.30 -0.61 25.20
N GLY A 546 13.21 -0.62 24.42
CA GLY A 546 12.86 0.45 23.46
C GLY A 546 12.40 1.77 24.07
N ALA A 547 12.22 1.83 25.40
CA ALA A 547 11.86 3.06 26.10
C ALA A 547 13.05 4.03 26.31
N PHE A 548 14.29 3.61 25.99
CA PHE A 548 15.50 4.36 26.37
C PHE A 548 16.59 4.47 25.27
N TYR A 549 16.42 3.86 24.07
CA TYR A 549 17.47 3.80 23.02
C TYR A 549 16.90 3.87 21.58
N SER A 550 17.72 4.24 20.57
CA SER A 550 17.28 4.37 19.16
C SER A 550 16.93 3.02 18.51
N LEU A 551 16.11 3.01 17.44
CA LEU A 551 15.63 1.78 16.78
C LEU A 551 16.77 0.84 16.31
N THR A 552 17.90 1.39 15.86
CA THR A 552 19.11 0.65 15.51
C THR A 552 19.82 0.09 16.74
N ASP A 553 19.86 0.84 17.84
CA ASP A 553 20.47 0.43 19.11
C ASP A 553 19.69 -0.67 19.83
N VAL A 554 18.36 -0.58 19.79
CA VAL A 554 17.44 -1.55 20.38
C VAL A 554 17.53 -2.88 19.62
N ASN A 555 17.54 -2.83 18.28
CA ASN A 555 17.72 -3.99 17.42
C ASN A 555 19.09 -4.68 17.64
N GLY A 556 20.17 -3.91 17.73
CA GLY A 556 21.51 -4.41 18.03
C GLY A 556 21.65 -5.03 19.43
N MET A 557 20.96 -4.51 20.45
CA MET A 557 21.00 -5.04 21.83
C MET A 557 20.13 -6.29 22.05
N LEU A 558 19.18 -6.56 21.16
CA LEU A 558 18.20 -7.66 21.28
C LEU A 558 18.43 -8.81 20.29
N GLY A 559 19.44 -8.73 19.43
CA GLY A 559 19.69 -9.72 18.38
C GLY A 559 18.58 -9.76 17.32
N ARG A 560 17.84 -8.67 17.12
CA ARG A 560 16.82 -8.51 16.07
C ARG A 560 17.38 -7.64 14.95
N GLY A 561 17.14 -8.03 13.70
CA GLY A 561 17.81 -7.42 12.54
C GLY A 561 19.19 -8.01 12.23
N GLN A 562 19.45 -9.27 12.62
CA GLN A 562 20.66 -9.97 12.20
C GLN A 562 20.76 -9.94 10.68
N MET A 563 21.86 -9.38 10.20
CA MET A 563 22.20 -9.27 8.80
C MET A 563 23.15 -10.42 8.45
N PHE A 564 22.92 -11.05 7.30
CA PHE A 564 23.78 -12.09 6.77
C PHE A 564 24.14 -11.76 5.33
N VAL A 565 25.44 -11.69 5.05
CA VAL A 565 25.98 -11.37 3.72
C VAL A 565 26.80 -12.55 3.20
N LEU A 566 27.74 -13.03 4.02
CA LEU A 566 28.63 -14.13 3.67
C LEU A 566 28.83 -15.07 4.86
N SER A 567 28.87 -16.37 4.58
CA SER A 567 29.33 -17.38 5.53
C SER A 567 30.84 -17.36 5.69
N LYS A 568 31.34 -18.03 6.73
CA LYS A 568 32.75 -18.31 6.90
C LYS A 568 33.33 -19.09 5.70
N ALA A 569 32.64 -20.13 5.22
CA ALA A 569 33.15 -20.95 4.12
C ALA A 569 33.26 -20.17 2.80
N GLN A 570 32.27 -19.32 2.52
CA GLN A 570 32.30 -18.40 1.37
C GLN A 570 33.44 -17.39 1.51
N ILE A 571 33.68 -16.83 2.70
CA ILE A 571 34.82 -15.93 2.95
C ILE A 571 36.16 -16.66 2.75
N GLN A 572 36.31 -17.87 3.27
CA GLN A 572 37.54 -18.65 3.10
C GLN A 572 37.82 -18.97 1.63
N THR A 573 36.77 -19.26 0.86
CA THR A 573 36.82 -19.43 -0.59
C THR A 573 37.24 -18.14 -1.27
N LEU A 574 36.59 -17.01 -0.92
CA LEU A 574 36.83 -15.71 -1.52
C LEU A 574 38.23 -15.14 -1.24
N LEU A 575 38.75 -15.39 -0.05
CA LEU A 575 40.07 -14.91 0.37
C LEU A 575 41.18 -15.92 0.11
N HIS A 576 40.85 -17.14 -0.33
CA HIS A 576 41.77 -18.29 -0.38
C HIS A 576 42.53 -18.50 0.94
N ARG A 577 41.84 -18.38 2.09
CA ARG A 577 42.44 -18.49 3.43
C ARG A 577 41.65 -19.48 4.29
N GLU A 578 42.19 -20.67 4.53
CA GLU A 578 41.51 -21.72 5.33
C GLU A 578 41.88 -21.69 6.83
N GLN A 579 43.03 -21.10 7.20
CA GLN A 579 43.52 -21.06 8.57
C GLN A 579 43.78 -19.62 9.03
N ARG A 580 43.86 -19.44 10.35
CA ARG A 580 44.23 -18.18 10.97
C ARG A 580 45.67 -17.84 10.56
N VAL A 581 45.83 -16.79 9.76
CA VAL A 581 47.13 -16.25 9.38
C VAL A 581 47.24 -14.89 10.08
N GLY A 582 48.32 -14.71 10.83
CA GLY A 582 48.39 -13.77 11.95
C GLY A 582 48.43 -12.29 11.58
N ASP A 583 47.24 -11.75 11.28
CA ASP A 583 47.10 -10.48 10.59
C ASP A 583 46.00 -9.60 11.19
N SER A 584 45.97 -8.31 10.87
CA SER A 584 45.04 -7.30 11.38
C SER A 584 43.83 -7.09 10.47
N LEU A 585 42.62 -7.08 11.05
CA LEU A 585 41.35 -6.73 10.39
C LEU A 585 40.88 -5.34 10.82
N LEU A 586 40.45 -4.53 9.84
CA LEU A 586 39.56 -3.39 10.06
C LEU A 586 38.21 -3.68 9.43
N ASP A 587 37.15 -3.73 10.23
CA ASP A 587 35.78 -3.85 9.74
C ASP A 587 35.04 -2.52 9.90
N ILE A 588 34.71 -1.90 8.77
CA ILE A 588 34.13 -0.56 8.69
C ILE A 588 32.61 -0.67 8.71
N GLY A 589 31.97 -0.08 9.72
CA GLY A 589 30.52 -0.16 9.92
C GLY A 589 30.08 -1.55 10.35
N ALA A 590 30.73 -2.08 11.39
CA ALA A 590 30.60 -3.47 11.81
C ALA A 590 29.20 -3.86 12.34
N GLY A 591 28.34 -2.87 12.64
CA GLY A 591 26.99 -3.10 13.11
C GLY A 591 26.95 -3.93 14.39
N ASP A 592 26.19 -5.02 14.39
CA ASP A 592 26.08 -5.95 15.53
C ASP A 592 27.25 -6.94 15.67
N GLY A 593 28.17 -6.95 14.70
CA GLY A 593 29.39 -7.75 14.70
C GLY A 593 29.21 -9.22 14.32
N ASN A 594 28.07 -9.64 13.75
CA ASN A 594 27.90 -11.04 13.35
C ASN A 594 28.73 -11.39 12.12
N VAL A 595 28.77 -10.53 11.09
CA VAL A 595 29.64 -10.76 9.92
C VAL A 595 31.11 -10.60 10.29
N THR A 596 31.42 -9.67 11.19
CA THR A 596 32.76 -9.52 11.79
C THR A 596 33.24 -10.81 12.44
N ALA A 597 32.35 -11.61 13.06
CA ALA A 597 32.74 -12.85 13.73
C ALA A 597 33.33 -13.89 12.76
N SER A 598 32.78 -13.97 11.53
CA SER A 598 33.27 -14.88 10.50
C SER A 598 34.67 -14.48 10.01
N LEU A 599 34.89 -13.19 9.77
CA LEU A 599 36.20 -12.63 9.41
C LEU A 599 37.22 -12.69 10.56
N ALA A 600 36.78 -12.39 11.79
CA ALA A 600 37.60 -12.41 13.00
C ALA A 600 38.25 -13.77 13.25
N SER A 601 37.62 -14.86 12.79
CA SER A 601 38.17 -16.21 12.91
C SER A 601 39.42 -16.46 12.04
N LEU A 602 39.71 -15.57 11.10
CA LEU A 602 40.83 -15.67 10.15
C LEU A 602 42.03 -14.78 10.54
N VAL A 603 41.87 -13.90 11.54
CA VAL A 603 42.84 -12.86 11.91
C VAL A 603 43.20 -12.88 13.39
N ASP A 604 44.32 -12.26 13.77
CA ASP A 604 44.77 -12.20 15.17
C ASP A 604 44.24 -10.97 15.90
N ARG A 605 44.16 -9.84 15.21
CA ARG A 605 43.71 -8.56 15.77
C ARG A 605 42.53 -8.02 14.98
N VAL A 606 41.44 -7.68 15.67
CA VAL A 606 40.25 -7.09 15.07
C VAL A 606 40.09 -5.66 15.59
N THR A 607 39.92 -4.72 14.68
CA THR A 607 39.49 -3.35 14.94
C THR A 607 38.20 -3.12 14.16
N THR A 608 37.23 -2.46 14.77
CA THR A 608 35.94 -2.16 14.14
C THR A 608 35.65 -0.67 14.24
N THR A 609 34.95 -0.09 13.26
CA THR A 609 34.37 1.26 13.38
C THR A 609 32.86 1.18 13.33
N GLU A 610 32.20 1.99 14.15
CA GLU A 610 30.74 2.07 14.20
C GLU A 610 30.32 3.47 14.68
N VAL A 611 29.16 3.97 14.25
CA VAL A 611 28.65 5.29 14.66
C VAL A 611 27.74 5.21 15.90
N SER A 612 27.18 4.04 16.17
CA SER A 612 26.32 3.79 17.33
C SER A 612 27.13 3.45 18.59
N ALA A 613 27.07 4.30 19.62
CA ALA A 613 27.71 4.03 20.91
C ALA A 613 27.22 2.71 21.58
N PRO A 614 25.93 2.32 21.52
CA PRO A 614 25.49 1.00 21.96
C PRO A 614 26.12 -0.17 21.19
N MET A 615 26.24 -0.08 19.87
CA MET A 615 26.89 -1.12 19.06
C MET A 615 28.39 -1.18 19.34
N VAL A 616 29.07 -0.05 19.45
CA VAL A 616 30.49 0.03 19.86
C VAL A 616 30.72 -0.70 21.19
N ARG A 617 29.81 -0.52 22.17
CA ARG A 617 29.89 -1.25 23.44
C ARG A 617 29.71 -2.75 23.25
N SER A 618 28.78 -3.19 22.41
CA SER A 618 28.55 -4.61 22.09
C SER A 618 29.76 -5.26 21.39
N LEU A 619 30.32 -4.59 20.39
CA LEU A 619 31.51 -5.02 19.66
C LEU A 619 32.74 -5.12 20.59
N ASN A 620 32.91 -4.15 21.50
CA ASN A 620 33.97 -4.18 22.50
C ASN A 620 33.80 -5.32 23.52
N GLN A 621 32.57 -5.70 23.87
CA GLN A 621 32.33 -6.89 24.70
C GLN A 621 32.72 -8.19 23.98
N ARG A 622 32.69 -8.21 22.65
CA ARG A 622 33.19 -9.32 21.81
C ARG A 622 34.70 -9.26 21.56
N GLY A 623 35.39 -8.22 22.05
CA GLY A 623 36.85 -8.06 21.92
C GLY A 623 37.32 -7.45 20.60
N TYR A 624 36.46 -6.75 19.86
CA TYR A 624 36.76 -6.24 18.51
C TYR A 624 37.34 -4.82 18.44
N ASN A 625 37.81 -4.27 19.57
CA ASN A 625 38.43 -2.93 19.65
C ASN A 625 37.68 -1.87 18.80
N ALA A 626 36.40 -1.69 19.12
CA ALA A 626 35.49 -0.83 18.38
C ALA A 626 35.71 0.65 18.71
N ILE A 627 35.81 1.45 17.66
CA ILE A 627 36.01 2.90 17.72
C ILE A 627 34.72 3.57 17.22
N GLU A 628 34.16 4.45 18.05
CA GLU A 628 32.97 5.25 17.70
C GLU A 628 33.33 6.35 16.71
N THR A 629 33.27 6.06 15.40
CA THR A 629 33.63 7.00 14.33
C THR A 629 33.08 6.54 12.97
N CYS A 630 32.70 7.50 12.12
CA CYS A 630 32.54 7.30 10.67
C CYS A 630 33.74 7.81 9.86
N ASP A 631 34.68 8.49 10.52
CA ASP A 631 35.89 9.05 9.90
C ASP A 631 37.06 8.07 10.09
N LEU A 632 37.58 7.54 8.98
CA LEU A 632 38.73 6.65 9.01
C LEU A 632 40.02 7.40 9.35
N ALA A 633 40.08 8.73 9.21
CA ALA A 633 41.22 9.56 9.64
C ALA A 633 41.33 9.69 11.17
N HIS A 634 40.39 9.12 11.93
CA HIS A 634 40.41 9.14 13.38
C HIS A 634 41.73 8.58 13.95
N PRO A 635 42.41 9.26 14.88
CA PRO A 635 43.76 8.86 15.35
C PRO A 635 43.86 7.41 15.84
N ASN A 636 42.81 6.92 16.52
CA ASN A 636 42.79 5.55 17.03
C ASN A 636 42.62 4.49 15.93
N VAL A 637 42.03 4.83 14.78
CA VAL A 637 41.95 3.94 13.61
C VAL A 637 43.31 3.96 12.90
N GLN A 638 43.85 5.15 12.69
CA GLN A 638 45.14 5.36 12.02
C GLN A 638 46.31 4.68 12.77
N ALA A 639 46.29 4.68 14.10
CA ALA A 639 47.31 4.04 14.94
C ALA A 639 47.39 2.51 14.79
N GLN A 640 46.41 1.88 14.14
CA GLN A 640 46.35 0.42 13.97
C GLN A 640 46.81 -0.05 12.60
N GLN A 641 47.17 0.86 11.70
CA GLN A 641 47.69 0.54 10.37
C GLN A 641 49.11 -0.07 10.40
N PRO A 642 49.50 -0.82 9.36
CA PRO A 642 48.68 -1.26 8.23
C PRO A 642 47.74 -2.41 8.58
N PHE A 643 46.68 -2.54 7.80
CA PHE A 643 45.72 -3.65 7.87
C PHE A 643 45.93 -4.65 6.75
N GLU A 644 45.81 -5.92 7.06
CA GLU A 644 45.93 -7.01 6.09
C GLU A 644 44.58 -7.37 5.49
N ILE A 645 43.50 -7.16 6.24
CA ILE A 645 42.15 -7.25 5.73
C ILE A 645 41.42 -5.97 6.13
N ILE A 646 40.79 -5.31 5.16
CA ILE A 646 39.78 -4.30 5.42
C ILE A 646 38.47 -4.82 4.86
N SER A 647 37.39 -4.82 5.64
CA SER A 647 36.04 -5.10 5.17
C SER A 647 35.19 -3.84 5.22
N MET A 648 34.37 -3.65 4.18
CA MET A 648 33.35 -2.62 4.13
C MET A 648 32.11 -3.24 3.52
N LEU A 649 31.16 -3.62 4.37
CA LEU A 649 30.03 -4.45 3.98
C LEU A 649 28.75 -3.61 4.01
N ASN A 650 28.25 -3.22 2.84
CA ASN A 650 27.04 -2.39 2.68
C ASN A 650 27.12 -1.03 3.40
N VAL A 651 28.30 -0.40 3.36
CA VAL A 651 28.54 0.96 3.88
C VAL A 651 28.74 1.98 2.76
N LEU A 652 29.23 1.56 1.59
CA LEU A 652 29.61 2.47 0.49
C LEU A 652 28.45 3.34 0.00
N ASP A 653 27.24 2.78 -0.05
CA ASP A 653 25.99 3.43 -0.43
C ASP A 653 25.44 4.37 0.66
N ARG A 654 25.97 4.27 1.89
CA ARG A 654 25.58 5.10 3.04
C ARG A 654 26.62 6.15 3.44
N ALA A 655 27.78 6.15 2.82
CA ALA A 655 28.86 7.07 3.12
C ALA A 655 28.61 8.45 2.51
N ASP A 656 28.84 9.51 3.30
CA ASP A 656 28.79 10.90 2.80
C ASP A 656 29.92 11.22 1.81
N LYS A 657 31.09 10.62 2.05
CA LYS A 657 32.31 10.78 1.24
C LYS A 657 32.89 9.44 0.77
N PRO A 658 32.17 8.70 -0.10
CA PRO A 658 32.49 7.32 -0.44
C PRO A 658 33.82 7.17 -1.19
N MET A 659 34.17 8.08 -2.11
CA MET A 659 35.43 8.00 -2.84
C MET A 659 36.62 8.39 -1.95
N THR A 660 36.44 9.39 -1.08
CA THR A 660 37.43 9.72 -0.05
C THR A 660 37.70 8.52 0.85
N MET A 661 36.65 7.81 1.28
CA MET A 661 36.75 6.61 2.11
C MET A 661 37.52 5.48 1.40
N LEU A 662 37.26 5.24 0.11
CA LEU A 662 38.01 4.27 -0.70
C LEU A 662 39.50 4.60 -0.78
N HIS A 663 39.86 5.88 -0.95
CA HIS A 663 41.27 6.31 -0.94
C HIS A 663 41.93 6.08 0.42
N GLN A 664 41.24 6.37 1.52
CA GLN A 664 41.73 6.10 2.87
C GLN A 664 41.95 4.60 3.05
N ILE A 665 40.97 3.75 2.72
CA ILE A 665 41.10 2.28 2.77
C ILE A 665 42.36 1.80 2.04
N ARG A 666 42.62 2.31 0.82
CA ARG A 666 43.83 1.97 0.06
C ARG A 666 45.11 2.30 0.82
N GLU A 667 45.19 3.47 1.46
CA GLU A 667 46.38 3.88 2.23
C GLU A 667 46.57 3.09 3.52
N MET A 668 45.49 2.61 4.12
CA MET A 668 45.52 1.82 5.35
C MET A 668 45.84 0.34 5.12
N LEU A 669 45.66 -0.14 3.89
CA LEU A 669 45.85 -1.55 3.52
C LEU A 669 47.34 -1.86 3.32
N ASN A 670 47.79 -3.04 3.73
CA ASN A 670 49.14 -3.50 3.42
C ASN A 670 49.30 -3.55 1.89
N PRO A 671 50.28 -2.82 1.31
CA PRO A 671 50.41 -2.69 -0.14
C PRO A 671 50.82 -3.99 -0.85
N GLU A 672 51.44 -4.95 -0.15
CA GLU A 672 51.93 -6.20 -0.75
C GLU A 672 50.92 -7.34 -0.59
N THR A 673 50.35 -7.50 0.60
CA THR A 673 49.55 -8.68 0.99
C THR A 673 48.10 -8.36 1.34
N GLY A 674 47.76 -7.08 1.46
CA GLY A 674 46.48 -6.66 2.01
C GLY A 674 45.31 -6.87 1.05
N LEU A 675 44.18 -7.28 1.61
CA LEU A 675 42.93 -7.57 0.91
C LEU A 675 41.82 -6.65 1.39
N PHE A 676 41.08 -6.10 0.43
CA PHE A 676 39.90 -5.30 0.69
C PHE A 676 38.66 -6.06 0.23
N LEU A 677 37.79 -6.39 1.18
CA LEU A 677 36.51 -7.07 0.96
C LEU A 677 35.38 -6.03 0.96
N LEU A 678 34.84 -5.76 -0.23
CA LEU A 678 33.72 -4.85 -0.42
C LEU A 678 32.45 -5.65 -0.71
N ALA A 679 31.38 -5.37 0.05
CA ALA A 679 30.01 -5.74 -0.30
C ALA A 679 29.19 -4.49 -0.54
N VAL A 680 28.37 -4.48 -1.58
CA VAL A 680 27.51 -3.36 -1.96
C VAL A 680 26.28 -3.86 -2.71
N VAL A 681 25.11 -3.41 -2.26
CA VAL A 681 23.84 -3.67 -2.95
C VAL A 681 23.84 -3.00 -4.32
N LEU A 682 23.53 -3.79 -5.35
CA LEU A 682 23.37 -3.31 -6.72
C LEU A 682 21.97 -3.64 -7.27
N PRO A 683 21.38 -2.77 -8.12
CA PRO A 683 21.95 -1.53 -8.68
C PRO A 683 22.15 -0.41 -7.65
N PHE A 684 23.12 0.49 -7.89
CA PHE A 684 23.62 1.40 -6.87
C PHE A 684 22.63 2.51 -6.51
N SER A 685 22.47 2.78 -5.21
CA SER A 685 21.58 3.82 -4.68
C SER A 685 22.17 4.43 -3.42
N ALA A 686 22.64 5.67 -3.47
CA ALA A 686 23.34 6.30 -2.35
C ALA A 686 22.50 7.30 -1.56
N PHE A 687 22.57 7.24 -0.23
CA PHE A 687 21.94 8.19 0.68
C PHE A 687 22.65 8.23 2.04
N VAL A 688 22.68 9.38 2.70
CA VAL A 688 23.24 9.56 4.04
C VAL A 688 22.11 9.78 5.04
N GLU A 689 22.17 9.13 6.19
CA GLU A 689 21.20 9.30 7.27
C GLU A 689 21.66 10.42 8.22
N VAL A 690 20.88 11.50 8.29
CA VAL A 690 21.09 12.62 9.21
C VAL A 690 19.85 12.74 10.09
N GLY A 691 19.93 12.21 11.31
CA GLY A 691 18.76 12.07 12.18
C GLY A 691 17.74 11.11 11.54
N THR A 692 16.53 11.58 11.28
CA THR A 692 15.47 10.82 10.61
C THR A 692 15.39 11.06 9.10
N GLN A 693 16.23 11.94 8.54
CA GLN A 693 16.19 12.31 7.13
C GLN A 693 17.26 11.57 6.31
N ARG A 694 16.91 11.23 5.06
CA ARG A 694 17.84 10.72 4.06
C ARG A 694 18.23 11.84 3.10
N VAL A 695 19.50 12.21 3.10
CA VAL A 695 20.05 13.26 2.24
C VAL A 695 21.03 12.67 1.21
N ALA A 696 21.27 13.37 0.11
CA ALA A 696 22.28 12.95 -0.85
C ALA A 696 23.69 13.11 -0.27
N PRO A 697 24.65 12.20 -0.58
CA PRO A 697 26.02 12.33 -0.13
C PRO A 697 26.70 13.57 -0.73
N SER A 698 27.59 14.20 0.03
CA SER A 698 28.36 15.36 -0.40
C SER A 698 29.34 15.04 -1.53
N GLU A 699 29.81 13.79 -1.61
CA GLU A 699 30.62 13.27 -2.72
C GLU A 699 29.88 12.12 -3.41
N ARG A 700 29.73 12.22 -4.73
CA ARG A 700 29.00 11.24 -5.55
C ARG A 700 29.96 10.35 -6.32
N LEU A 701 29.69 9.04 -6.33
CA LEU A 701 30.42 8.10 -7.17
C LEU A 701 29.98 8.22 -8.64
N PRO A 702 30.90 8.10 -9.62
CA PRO A 702 30.60 8.12 -11.06
C PRO A 702 29.89 6.84 -11.54
N MET A 703 28.66 6.63 -11.07
CA MET A 703 27.86 5.42 -11.28
C MET A 703 26.85 5.52 -12.43
N GLN A 704 27.02 6.45 -13.37
CA GLN A 704 26.13 6.58 -14.54
C GLN A 704 26.10 5.26 -15.35
N GLY A 705 24.91 4.72 -15.60
CA GLY A 705 24.71 3.40 -16.21
C GLY A 705 24.76 2.22 -15.22
N GLY A 706 24.78 2.51 -13.91
CA GLY A 706 24.70 1.53 -12.83
C GLY A 706 23.79 1.95 -11.67
N LEU A 707 22.85 2.88 -11.89
CA LEU A 707 21.98 3.47 -10.85
C LEU A 707 20.65 2.74 -10.75
N CYS A 708 20.20 2.51 -9.52
CA CYS A 708 18.86 1.97 -9.25
C CYS A 708 17.74 2.86 -9.79
N ALA A 709 17.90 4.19 -9.72
CA ALA A 709 16.91 5.15 -10.19
C ALA A 709 16.65 5.06 -11.71
N ASN A 710 17.61 4.55 -12.48
CA ASN A 710 17.50 4.39 -13.93
C ASN A 710 17.03 2.99 -14.35
N GLY A 711 16.81 2.07 -13.39
CA GLY A 711 16.46 0.68 -13.68
C GLY A 711 17.62 -0.12 -14.29
N ASP A 712 18.87 0.28 -14.05
CA ASP A 712 20.05 -0.40 -14.58
C ASP A 712 20.15 -1.84 -14.05
N SER A 713 20.75 -2.75 -14.84
CA SER A 713 20.91 -4.15 -14.42
C SER A 713 22.04 -4.35 -13.39
N PHE A 714 21.99 -5.44 -12.62
CA PHE A 714 23.07 -5.83 -11.71
C PHE A 714 24.42 -5.91 -12.43
N GLU A 715 24.47 -6.54 -13.61
CA GLU A 715 25.72 -6.71 -14.36
C GLU A 715 26.29 -5.38 -14.87
N ALA A 716 25.43 -4.47 -15.32
CA ALA A 716 25.82 -3.13 -15.73
C ALA A 716 26.37 -2.33 -14.53
N ALA A 717 25.65 -2.35 -13.40
CA ALA A 717 26.07 -1.66 -12.20
C ALA A 717 27.41 -2.19 -11.64
N ALA A 718 27.62 -3.50 -11.63
CA ALA A 718 28.89 -4.10 -11.19
C ALA A 718 30.04 -3.70 -12.11
N SER A 719 29.80 -3.70 -13.42
CA SER A 719 30.78 -3.31 -14.44
C SER A 719 31.15 -1.83 -14.38
N VAL A 720 30.18 -0.96 -14.07
CA VAL A 720 30.38 0.48 -13.85
C VAL A 720 31.14 0.72 -12.55
N LEU A 721 30.77 0.05 -11.46
CA LEU A 721 31.46 0.20 -10.17
C LEU A 721 32.93 -0.20 -10.28
N LEU A 722 33.25 -1.32 -10.95
CA LEU A 722 34.63 -1.73 -11.15
C LEU A 722 35.43 -0.69 -11.95
N ARG A 723 34.94 -0.32 -13.13
CA ARG A 723 35.69 0.50 -14.10
C ARG A 723 35.79 1.97 -13.70
N ASN A 724 34.71 2.53 -13.16
CA ASN A 724 34.62 3.96 -12.93
C ASN A 724 34.95 4.34 -11.48
N VAL A 725 34.90 3.39 -10.55
CA VAL A 725 35.12 3.66 -9.12
C VAL A 725 36.33 2.89 -8.58
N LEU A 726 36.29 1.56 -8.58
CA LEU A 726 37.29 0.75 -7.86
C LEU A 726 38.68 0.81 -8.49
N GLN A 727 38.76 0.67 -9.83
CA GLN A 727 40.03 0.79 -10.55
C GLN A 727 40.62 2.21 -10.43
N PRO A 728 39.87 3.30 -10.67
CA PRO A 728 40.36 4.67 -10.46
C PRO A 728 40.74 4.97 -9.00
N ALA A 729 40.09 4.35 -8.02
CA ALA A 729 40.47 4.46 -6.62
C ALA A 729 41.81 3.75 -6.31
N GLY A 730 42.38 3.01 -7.26
CA GLY A 730 43.69 2.35 -7.14
C GLY A 730 43.61 0.91 -6.64
N PHE A 731 42.49 0.22 -6.89
CA PHE A 731 42.32 -1.19 -6.55
C PHE A 731 42.37 -2.10 -7.77
N GLN A 732 43.03 -3.23 -7.62
CA GLN A 732 42.99 -4.34 -8.56
C GLN A 732 41.98 -5.40 -8.09
N LEU A 733 41.08 -5.82 -8.98
CA LEU A 733 40.15 -6.92 -8.75
C LEU A 733 40.87 -8.27 -8.72
N LEU A 734 40.63 -9.03 -7.65
CA LEU A 734 41.07 -10.42 -7.50
C LEU A 734 39.92 -11.38 -7.73
N GLN A 735 38.79 -11.15 -7.05
CA GLN A 735 37.62 -12.02 -7.12
C GLN A 735 36.32 -11.22 -7.10
N PHE A 736 35.30 -11.77 -7.75
CA PHE A 736 33.97 -11.20 -7.84
C PHE A 736 32.89 -12.28 -7.70
N SER A 737 31.87 -12.01 -6.89
CA SER A 737 30.71 -12.90 -6.72
C SER A 737 29.44 -12.10 -6.52
N ARG A 738 28.29 -12.73 -6.80
CA ARG A 738 26.97 -12.24 -6.39
C ARG A 738 26.47 -13.10 -5.24
N VAL A 739 25.98 -12.45 -4.18
CA VAL A 739 25.38 -13.15 -3.03
C VAL A 739 24.08 -12.46 -2.61
N PRO A 740 23.15 -13.18 -1.96
CA PRO A 740 21.99 -12.55 -1.34
C PRO A 740 22.41 -11.75 -0.11
N TYR A 741 22.03 -10.48 -0.04
CA TYR A 741 22.05 -9.77 1.24
C TYR A 741 20.77 -10.08 2.00
N LEU A 742 20.89 -10.90 3.05
CA LEU A 742 19.77 -11.43 3.82
C LEU A 742 19.61 -10.65 5.12
N CYS A 743 18.37 -10.32 5.46
CA CYS A 743 18.01 -9.76 6.75
C CYS A 743 16.84 -10.55 7.35
N ARG A 744 16.91 -10.84 8.65
CA ARG A 744 15.81 -11.48 9.37
C ARG A 744 14.55 -10.61 9.24
N GLY A 745 13.49 -11.20 8.70
CA GLY A 745 12.25 -10.53 8.42
C GLY A 745 11.28 -10.55 9.60
N ASP A 746 10.01 -10.37 9.29
CA ASP A 746 8.93 -10.30 10.27
C ASP A 746 8.03 -11.54 10.20
N MET A 747 6.88 -11.49 10.86
CA MET A 747 5.99 -12.65 10.92
C MET A 747 5.25 -12.95 9.60
N ARG A 748 5.33 -12.08 8.58
CA ARG A 748 4.78 -12.28 7.23
C ARG A 748 5.81 -12.91 6.29
N GLN A 749 7.07 -12.52 6.41
CA GLN A 749 8.16 -13.01 5.58
C GLN A 749 9.39 -13.28 6.45
N PRO A 750 9.91 -14.51 6.48
CA PRO A 750 10.96 -14.89 7.44
C PRO A 750 12.27 -14.13 7.21
N TYR A 751 12.57 -13.73 5.98
CA TYR A 751 13.77 -12.94 5.63
C TYR A 751 13.53 -12.07 4.39
N TYR A 752 14.16 -10.91 4.33
CA TYR A 752 14.24 -10.06 3.13
C TYR A 752 15.55 -10.34 2.39
N VAL A 753 15.55 -10.15 1.06
CA VAL A 753 16.74 -10.36 0.21
C VAL A 753 16.96 -9.16 -0.71
N LEU A 754 18.22 -8.70 -0.78
CA LEU A 754 18.72 -7.79 -1.81
C LEU A 754 19.85 -8.48 -2.58
N SER A 755 20.20 -7.97 -3.76
CA SER A 755 21.32 -8.48 -4.55
C SER A 755 22.61 -7.76 -4.18
N ASP A 756 23.55 -8.49 -3.58
CA ASP A 756 24.83 -7.97 -3.14
C ASP A 756 25.94 -8.36 -4.12
N ALA A 757 26.87 -7.43 -4.35
CA ALA A 757 28.04 -7.63 -5.18
C ALA A 757 29.28 -7.66 -4.28
N ILE A 758 29.99 -8.78 -4.29
CA ILE A 758 31.20 -8.98 -3.49
C ILE A 758 32.43 -8.77 -4.37
N PHE A 759 33.30 -7.86 -3.96
CA PHE A 759 34.59 -7.62 -4.60
C PHE A 759 35.70 -7.91 -3.60
N VAL A 760 36.63 -8.79 -4.00
CA VAL A 760 37.91 -8.97 -3.30
C VAL A 760 38.95 -8.21 -4.10
N LEU A 761 39.55 -7.22 -3.45
CA LEU A 761 40.41 -6.23 -4.05
C LEU A 761 41.78 -6.24 -3.36
N LYS A 762 42.81 -5.79 -4.06
CA LYS A 762 44.11 -5.42 -3.45
C LYS A 762 44.57 -4.08 -3.99
N VAL A 763 45.54 -3.46 -3.35
CA VAL A 763 46.15 -2.23 -3.88
C VAL A 763 46.79 -2.53 -5.22
N ASP A 764 46.48 -1.72 -6.23
CA ASP A 764 47.19 -1.79 -7.51
C ASP A 764 48.65 -1.35 -7.30
N PRO A 765 49.66 -2.15 -7.70
CA PRO A 765 51.07 -1.81 -7.56
C PRO A 765 51.44 -0.43 -8.11
N ALA A 766 50.71 0.10 -9.11
CA ALA A 766 50.93 1.44 -9.66
C ALA A 766 50.67 2.57 -8.63
N PHE A 767 49.96 2.29 -7.55
CA PHE A 767 49.56 3.25 -6.52
C PHE A 767 50.29 3.04 -5.17
N VAL A 768 51.23 2.08 -5.10
CA VAL A 768 52.05 1.84 -3.90
C VAL A 768 53.16 2.89 -3.82
N LYS A 769 53.24 3.63 -2.69
CA LYS A 769 54.34 4.56 -2.43
C LYS A 769 55.66 3.77 -2.31
N PRO A 770 56.75 4.16 -3.01
CA PRO A 770 58.04 3.47 -2.88
C PRO A 770 58.54 3.54 -1.42
N PRO A 771 59.20 2.48 -0.90
CA PRO A 771 59.69 2.49 0.48
C PRO A 771 60.65 3.67 0.68
N ALA A 772 60.47 4.39 1.79
CA ALA A 772 61.38 5.45 2.19
C ALA A 772 62.78 4.84 2.34
N THR A 773 63.70 5.17 1.43
CA THR A 773 65.10 4.81 1.53
C THR A 773 65.65 5.34 2.85
N SER A 774 66.05 4.44 3.75
CA SER A 774 66.75 4.79 4.98
C SER A 774 68.06 5.50 4.65
N THR A 775 68.16 6.79 4.98
CA THR A 775 69.42 7.53 5.08
C THR A 775 69.66 7.91 6.52
#